data_AF-A0A3E1NWC7-F1
#
_entry.id   AF-A0A3E1NWC7-F1
#
_cell.length_a   1.000
_cell.length_b   1.000
_cell.length_c   1.000
_cell.angle_alpha   90.00
_cell.angle_beta   90.00
_cell.angle_gamma   90.00
#
_symmetry.space_group_name_H-M   'P 1'
#
loop_
_entity.id
_entity.type
_entity.pdbx_description
1 polymer ?
#
loop_
_entity_poly.entity_id
_entity_poly.type
_entity_poly.pdbx_seq_one_letter_code
_entity_poly.pdbx_strand_id
1 'polypeptide(L)'
;MAYNALTKTVDTITELRTLKGVAGTAARVQTLGGAAAGDGKGGWYLWDNASTATDDGVNNIKVTGVTTGRYIRIADNGATLHTDNAMMRLGNFAYDALDPNNGEYVNFKKETAVADGTPIVGGMLENVLLKQMAGEYFMRVIPFAVSIEWFGGKGDYDARHDVGTANDAAFQQMLNTMAYYERFVYASENIRWWGSAFVAYIPKGNWLFTQKKFTIQTNNYYSDDNPHVAHRGIKIMGDGKYLTNIFFKCPESGNGTDNYWFYNQNSVRDMLFTGLRFTGVTGTERLYSYYSEGSASSLSFVECAFDGNFKVGIDVTGNTNCSENRFTRCSFKNFQEGQVAININNLQSVNWAFDTCDAEGIAGTLINVTAGGAINWTNGSIISTGNGTILKLTDTTGAGIGANNGTFTFTGVKTEIRDKSKFIDCNAVAGIITLQNCFMEINNAASALKKAWATDITYAVGDVVYIGGTRGRAYTALVAHTSDATTQPGVGSAWTTYWSPNYEIDMTTGILRINGGKCSAQIAMRYKTSDVITGQGPKLFVNGTYIDRQPADLVDFVNTDNTTNTASIPKASFVNMTSGTGLNAPYDVSLNHRAGYNLTTVNPKTFIYRFNAYATAGLPGAGSTGSFQLPRGATILEAGIVSEAGLLTATYTISNSEKTFLSASGFESIAAEIKPYVIDTDAKRSISITSNGLAKQGFVYIIYN
;
A
#
# COMPACT_ATOMS: atom_id res chain seq x y z
N MET A 1 1.35 14.66 26.47
CA MET A 1 1.41 14.68 27.95
C MET A 1 2.03 15.99 28.36
N ALA A 2 1.24 16.92 28.92
CA ALA A 2 1.79 18.17 29.44
C ALA A 2 2.60 17.84 30.69
N TYR A 3 3.84 18.31 30.76
CA TYR A 3 4.50 18.58 32.03
C TYR A 3 3.72 19.75 32.66
N ASN A 4 2.49 19.49 33.11
CA ASN A 4 1.79 20.38 34.03
C ASN A 4 2.61 20.30 35.31
N ALA A 5 3.66 21.11 35.39
CA ALA A 5 4.15 21.56 36.68
C ALA A 5 2.89 21.98 37.44
N LEU A 6 2.54 21.23 38.48
CA LEU A 6 1.36 21.46 39.29
C LEU A 6 1.51 22.86 39.88
N THR A 7 0.96 23.85 39.19
CA THR A 7 0.93 25.23 39.62
C THR A 7 0.00 25.27 40.82
N LYS A 8 0.57 25.33 42.02
CA LYS A 8 -0.20 25.41 43.26
C LYS A 8 -0.28 26.87 43.69
N THR A 9 -1.46 27.33 44.07
CA THR A 9 -1.63 28.65 44.67
C THR A 9 -1.85 28.49 46.18
N VAL A 10 -1.22 29.35 46.97
CA VAL A 10 -1.40 29.47 48.42
C VAL A 10 -1.65 30.94 48.75
N ASP A 11 -2.29 31.23 49.88
CA ASP A 11 -2.70 32.60 50.20
C ASP A 11 -1.52 33.43 50.73
N THR A 12 -0.59 32.80 51.46
CA THR A 12 0.48 33.50 52.20
C THR A 12 1.83 32.78 52.16
N ILE A 13 2.90 33.49 52.54
CA ILE A 13 4.22 32.90 52.73
C ILE A 13 4.22 31.89 53.89
N THR A 14 3.38 32.09 54.91
CA THR A 14 3.21 31.13 56.01
C THR A 14 2.72 29.78 55.49
N GLU A 15 1.74 29.78 54.58
CA GLU A 15 1.27 28.55 53.95
C GLU A 15 2.34 27.93 53.04
N LEU A 16 3.09 28.75 52.30
CA LEU A 16 4.21 28.28 51.48
C LEU A 16 5.25 27.51 52.31
N ARG A 17 5.54 27.95 53.54
CA ARG A 17 6.46 27.25 54.46
C ARG A 17 5.98 25.86 54.86
N THR A 18 4.69 25.54 54.73
CA THR A 18 4.17 24.19 55.05
C THR A 18 4.28 23.22 53.87
N LEU A 19 4.54 23.73 52.67
CA LEU A 19 4.49 22.97 51.43
C LEU A 19 5.87 22.47 51.05
N LYS A 20 6.21 21.20 51.32
CA LYS A 20 7.48 20.66 50.82
C LYS A 20 7.40 20.40 49.31
N GLY A 21 8.28 21.01 48.53
CA GLY A 21 8.41 20.69 47.11
C GLY A 21 8.98 19.28 46.88
N VAL A 22 8.63 18.64 45.76
CA VAL A 22 9.16 17.32 45.40
C VAL A 22 10.52 17.49 44.73
N ALA A 23 11.54 16.79 45.23
CA ALA A 23 12.89 16.83 44.68
C ALA A 23 12.89 16.45 43.19
N GLY A 24 13.63 17.21 42.37
CA GLY A 24 13.70 16.99 40.92
C GLY A 24 12.47 17.46 40.13
N THR A 25 11.46 18.04 40.79
CA THR A 25 10.32 18.68 40.10
C THR A 25 10.43 20.20 40.22
N ALA A 26 10.27 20.91 39.10
CA ALA A 26 10.15 22.36 39.06
C ALA A 26 8.77 22.81 39.56
N ALA A 27 8.40 22.43 40.79
CA ALA A 27 7.12 22.79 41.38
C ALA A 27 7.05 24.31 41.57
N ARG A 28 6.17 24.97 40.83
CA ARG A 28 5.89 26.39 40.96
C ARG A 28 4.73 26.61 41.93
N VAL A 29 4.92 27.54 42.86
CA VAL A 29 3.88 27.92 43.82
C VAL A 29 3.68 29.42 43.75
N GLN A 30 2.44 29.88 43.60
CA GLN A 30 2.08 31.28 43.71
C GLN A 30 1.59 31.56 45.13
N THR A 31 2.17 32.55 45.81
CA THR A 31 1.57 33.12 47.02
C THR A 31 0.72 34.33 46.65
N LEU A 32 -0.52 34.44 47.14
CA LEU A 32 -1.39 35.59 46.86
C LEU A 32 -1.02 36.85 47.66
N GLY A 33 -0.28 36.69 48.75
CA GLY A 33 0.27 37.75 49.57
C GLY A 33 1.43 37.29 50.44
N GLY A 34 2.01 38.21 51.20
CA GLY A 34 3.02 37.92 52.22
C GLY A 34 2.39 37.41 53.51
N ALA A 35 1.58 38.27 54.14
CA ALA A 35 0.90 38.01 55.41
C ALA A 35 -0.61 37.76 55.25
N ALA A 36 -1.23 38.32 54.20
CA ALA A 36 -2.62 38.08 53.83
C ALA A 36 -2.77 38.14 52.31
N ALA A 37 -3.66 37.34 51.73
CA ALA A 37 -3.91 37.36 50.29
C ALA A 37 -4.25 38.79 49.81
N GLY A 38 -3.59 39.25 48.74
CA GLY A 38 -3.82 40.58 48.16
C GLY A 38 -3.07 41.74 48.81
N ASP A 39 -2.19 41.49 49.79
CA ASP A 39 -1.37 42.54 50.44
C ASP A 39 -0.24 43.12 49.55
N GLY A 40 -0.19 42.73 48.27
CA GLY A 40 0.83 43.15 47.30
C GLY A 40 2.21 42.51 47.50
N LYS A 41 2.41 41.67 48.52
CA LYS A 41 3.70 41.02 48.83
C LYS A 41 3.77 39.56 48.39
N GLY A 42 2.77 39.09 47.66
CA GLY A 42 2.76 37.75 47.08
C GLY A 42 3.75 37.61 45.93
N GLY A 43 3.87 36.42 45.37
CA GLY A 43 4.78 36.18 44.25
C GLY A 43 4.80 34.73 43.79
N TRP A 44 5.52 34.50 42.70
CA TRP A 44 5.81 33.16 42.21
C TRP A 44 7.09 32.64 42.84
N TYR A 45 7.12 31.35 43.19
CA TYR A 45 8.26 30.70 43.80
C TYR A 45 8.56 29.36 43.13
N LEU A 46 9.85 29.03 43.01
CA LEU A 46 10.35 27.75 42.50
C LEU A 46 11.07 26.99 43.61
N TRP A 47 10.80 25.69 43.72
CA TRP A 47 11.47 24.81 44.70
C TRP A 47 12.90 24.44 44.27
N ASP A 48 13.88 24.74 45.12
CA ASP A 48 15.25 24.24 45.04
C ASP A 48 15.56 23.37 46.27
N ASN A 49 15.57 22.04 46.07
CA ASN A 49 15.82 21.04 47.11
C ASN A 49 17.23 21.09 47.72
N ALA A 50 18.20 21.67 47.01
CA ALA A 50 19.59 21.76 47.44
C ALA A 50 19.90 23.07 48.19
N SER A 51 19.05 24.10 48.04
CA SER A 51 19.29 25.40 48.65
C SER A 51 19.39 25.34 50.18
N THR A 52 20.44 25.96 50.70
CA THR A 52 20.71 26.18 52.13
C THR A 52 20.50 27.63 52.55
N ALA A 53 20.02 28.49 51.65
CA ALA A 53 19.84 29.92 51.90
C ALA A 53 19.03 30.19 53.18
N THR A 54 19.32 31.28 53.88
CA THR A 54 18.57 31.70 55.07
C THR A 54 17.14 32.08 54.67
N ASP A 55 16.15 31.76 55.51
CA ASP A 55 14.78 32.27 55.31
C ASP A 55 14.78 33.77 55.54
N ASP A 56 14.45 34.55 54.53
CA ASP A 56 14.38 36.02 54.61
C ASP A 56 12.93 36.53 54.63
N GLY A 57 11.96 35.62 54.62
CA GLY A 57 10.54 35.92 54.63
C GLY A 57 10.01 36.58 53.36
N VAL A 58 10.81 36.69 52.30
CA VAL A 58 10.40 37.33 51.04
C VAL A 58 10.94 36.57 49.84
N ASN A 59 12.26 36.47 49.65
CA ASN A 59 12.86 35.91 48.44
C ASN A 59 13.26 34.44 48.62
N ASN A 60 13.65 34.03 49.83
CA ASN A 60 14.06 32.69 50.17
C ASN A 60 13.15 32.18 51.29
N ILE A 61 12.23 31.28 50.97
CA ILE A 61 11.28 30.76 51.94
C ILE A 61 11.69 29.35 52.33
N LYS A 62 12.04 29.16 53.60
CA LYS A 62 12.40 27.86 54.16
C LYS A 62 11.14 27.12 54.56
N VAL A 63 10.95 25.96 53.95
CA VAL A 63 9.90 25.04 54.39
C VAL A 63 10.19 24.58 55.82
N THR A 64 9.16 24.59 56.67
CA THR A 64 9.27 24.20 58.07
C THR A 64 9.68 22.73 58.18
N GLY A 65 10.64 22.43 59.05
CA GLY A 65 11.09 21.06 59.30
C GLY A 65 12.04 20.47 58.26
N VAL A 66 12.48 21.22 57.24
CA VAL A 66 13.54 20.77 56.32
C VAL A 66 14.89 21.45 56.59
N THR A 67 15.97 20.68 56.49
CA THR A 67 17.36 21.18 56.62
C THR A 67 17.80 21.91 55.34
N THR A 68 17.65 21.25 54.18
CA THR A 68 17.85 21.82 52.84
C THR A 68 16.51 21.93 52.10
N GLY A 69 16.42 22.82 51.12
CA GLY A 69 15.19 23.04 50.36
C GLY A 69 14.59 24.41 50.60
N ARG A 70 14.58 25.28 49.59
CA ARG A 70 13.97 26.61 49.64
C ARG A 70 13.06 26.85 48.46
N TYR A 71 12.01 27.61 48.69
CA TYR A 71 11.32 28.30 47.62
C TYR A 71 12.05 29.61 47.33
N ILE A 72 12.50 29.77 46.10
CA ILE A 72 13.17 30.97 45.60
C ILE A 72 12.13 31.79 44.85
N ARG A 73 11.93 33.06 45.23
CA ARG A 73 10.99 33.96 44.57
C ARG A 73 11.47 34.27 43.16
N ILE A 74 10.60 34.08 42.18
CA ILE A 74 10.87 34.27 40.75
C ILE A 74 10.09 35.45 40.15
N ALA A 75 9.02 35.91 40.81
CA ALA A 75 8.29 37.12 40.43
C ALA A 75 7.40 37.65 41.58
N ASP A 76 7.04 38.94 41.53
CA ASP A 76 6.12 39.60 42.47
C ASP A 76 4.65 39.48 41.99
N ASN A 77 3.68 39.51 42.91
CA ASN A 77 2.26 39.54 42.52
C ASN A 77 1.90 40.86 41.85
N GLY A 78 1.47 40.79 40.59
CA GLY A 78 1.16 41.96 39.78
C GLY A 78 2.35 42.52 38.99
N ALA A 79 3.57 42.06 39.28
CA ALA A 79 4.61 42.13 38.27
C ALA A 79 4.22 41.14 37.17
N THR A 80 3.94 41.65 35.97
CA THR A 80 4.11 40.85 34.77
C THR A 80 5.51 40.26 34.91
N LEU A 81 5.63 38.92 35.08
CA LEU A 81 6.92 38.20 34.99
C LEU A 81 7.72 38.93 33.91
N HIS A 82 8.82 39.59 34.29
CA HIS A 82 9.49 40.59 33.46
C HIS A 82 9.43 40.12 32.00
N THR A 83 8.62 40.79 31.19
CA THR A 83 8.53 40.49 29.76
C THR A 83 9.84 40.82 29.05
N ASP A 84 10.75 41.48 29.75
CA ASP A 84 12.16 41.51 29.42
C ASP A 84 12.72 40.09 29.65
N ASN A 85 12.99 39.41 28.54
CA ASN A 85 13.62 38.10 28.28
C ASN A 85 14.79 37.61 29.20
N ALA A 86 15.00 38.18 30.38
CA ALA A 86 15.97 37.79 31.38
C ALA A 86 15.60 36.42 31.97
N MET A 87 16.12 35.36 31.36
CA MET A 87 16.01 34.00 31.91
C MET A 87 16.65 33.95 33.28
N MET A 88 15.98 33.30 34.23
CA MET A 88 16.54 33.07 35.55
C MET A 88 17.55 31.93 35.48
N ARG A 89 18.83 32.24 35.75
CA ARG A 89 19.92 31.25 35.81
C ARG A 89 19.93 30.59 37.19
N LEU A 90 19.65 29.29 37.25
CA LEU A 90 19.80 28.46 38.44
C LEU A 90 20.84 27.36 38.16
N GLY A 91 22.10 27.67 38.44
CA GLY A 91 23.22 26.76 38.20
C GLY A 91 23.41 26.41 36.72
N ASN A 92 23.26 25.12 36.38
CA ASN A 92 23.38 24.58 35.02
C ASN A 92 22.07 24.64 34.22
N PHE A 93 21.00 25.17 34.79
CA PHE A 93 19.72 25.31 34.10
C PHE A 93 19.34 26.78 34.00
N ALA A 94 18.69 27.13 32.91
CA ALA A 94 18.02 28.39 32.75
C ALA A 94 16.56 28.10 32.42
N TYR A 95 15.68 28.52 33.31
CA TYR A 95 14.26 28.17 33.26
C TYR A 95 13.45 29.33 32.71
N ASP A 96 12.31 28.98 32.11
CA ASP A 96 11.15 29.84 31.95
C ASP A 96 11.31 31.04 31.00
N ALA A 97 12.11 30.90 29.93
CA ALA A 97 11.91 31.80 28.80
C ALA A 97 10.57 31.48 28.15
N LEU A 98 9.77 32.51 27.90
CA LEU A 98 8.72 32.41 26.90
C LEU A 98 9.40 32.30 25.52
N ASP A 99 9.04 31.27 24.77
CA ASP A 99 9.37 31.21 23.35
C ASP A 99 8.75 32.43 22.67
N PRO A 100 9.54 33.27 21.98
CA PRO A 100 9.07 34.56 21.47
C PRO A 100 8.01 34.42 20.38
N ASN A 101 7.89 33.24 19.77
CA ASN A 101 6.99 33.02 18.64
C ASN A 101 5.63 32.47 19.06
N ASN A 102 5.58 31.60 20.08
CA ASN A 102 4.33 30.96 20.52
C ASN A 102 3.98 31.17 22.00
N GLY A 103 4.83 31.82 22.79
CA GLY A 103 4.59 32.07 24.22
C GLY A 103 4.65 30.83 25.11
N GLU A 104 5.18 29.71 24.61
CA GLU A 104 5.39 28.50 25.40
C GLU A 104 6.55 28.70 26.39
N TYR A 105 6.41 28.21 27.63
CA TYR A 105 7.54 28.20 28.57
C TYR A 105 8.54 27.11 28.20
N VAL A 106 9.81 27.50 28.03
CA VAL A 106 10.87 26.60 27.59
C VAL A 106 12.01 26.57 28.61
N ASN A 107 12.57 25.37 28.78
CA ASN A 107 13.71 25.15 29.65
C ASN A 107 14.97 25.03 28.82
N PHE A 108 16.07 25.58 29.31
CA PHE A 108 17.39 25.41 28.72
C PHE A 108 18.35 24.79 29.75
N LYS A 109 19.28 23.97 29.27
CA LYS A 109 20.35 23.35 30.06
C LYS A 109 21.69 23.79 29.50
N LYS A 110 22.64 24.13 30.37
CA LYS A 110 24.01 24.44 30.00
C LYS A 110 24.66 23.22 29.35
N GLU A 111 25.20 23.40 28.15
CA GLU A 111 25.99 22.39 27.43
C GLU A 111 27.27 23.05 26.92
N THR A 112 28.40 22.36 27.05
CA THR A 112 29.71 22.89 26.64
C THR A 112 30.21 22.31 25.32
N ALA A 113 29.66 21.16 24.91
CA ALA A 113 29.99 20.47 23.67
C ALA A 113 28.78 19.66 23.21
N VAL A 114 28.74 19.32 21.92
CA VAL A 114 27.81 18.31 21.39
C VAL A 114 28.29 16.91 21.79
N ALA A 115 27.46 15.87 21.67
CA ALA A 115 27.80 14.55 22.20
C ALA A 115 28.98 13.85 21.52
N ASP A 116 29.39 14.28 20.31
CA ASP A 116 30.63 13.82 19.67
C ASP A 116 31.89 14.56 20.17
N GLY A 117 31.75 15.48 21.13
CA GLY A 117 32.83 16.27 21.71
C GLY A 117 33.11 17.60 21.00
N THR A 118 32.45 17.89 19.88
CA THR A 118 32.62 19.16 19.16
C THR A 118 32.13 20.33 20.01
N PRO A 119 32.94 21.41 20.20
CA PRO A 119 32.51 22.61 20.92
C PRO A 119 31.30 23.27 20.27
N ILE A 120 30.39 23.80 21.09
CA ILE A 120 29.28 24.63 20.61
C ILE A 120 29.84 26.01 20.23
N VAL A 121 29.66 26.42 18.97
CA VAL A 121 30.08 27.73 18.44
C VAL A 121 28.87 28.59 18.08
N GLY A 122 29.01 29.91 18.20
CA GLY A 122 27.95 30.88 17.88
C GLY A 122 27.49 30.82 16.43
N GLY A 123 26.23 31.19 16.19
CA GLY A 123 25.57 31.20 14.88
C GLY A 123 24.71 29.96 14.56
N MET A 124 24.74 28.91 15.38
CA MET A 124 23.91 27.73 15.18
C MET A 124 22.57 27.86 15.90
N LEU A 125 21.47 28.14 15.17
CA LEU A 125 20.09 28.14 15.70
C LEU A 125 19.91 28.98 16.98
N GLU A 126 20.62 30.11 17.05
CA GLU A 126 20.57 31.02 18.20
C GLU A 126 19.15 31.53 18.42
N ASN A 127 18.74 31.58 19.69
CA ASN A 127 17.42 31.94 20.19
C ASN A 127 16.30 30.91 19.98
N VAL A 128 16.56 29.77 19.33
CA VAL A 128 15.57 28.67 19.24
C VAL A 128 16.06 27.41 19.94
N LEU A 129 17.20 26.87 19.51
CA LEU A 129 17.80 25.68 20.12
C LEU A 129 18.88 26.07 21.12
N LEU A 130 19.72 27.04 20.78
CA LEU A 130 20.82 27.51 21.61
C LEU A 130 20.55 28.94 22.07
N LYS A 131 20.80 29.23 23.35
CA LYS A 131 20.73 30.57 23.90
C LYS A 131 22.06 30.90 24.56
N GLN A 132 22.72 31.95 24.08
CA GLN A 132 23.95 32.44 24.69
C GLN A 132 23.61 33.40 25.84
N MET A 133 24.19 33.18 27.01
CA MET A 133 24.04 34.05 28.17
C MET A 133 25.36 34.16 28.91
N ALA A 134 25.83 35.39 29.14
CA ALA A 134 27.08 35.66 29.82
C ALA A 134 28.29 34.87 29.26
N GLY A 135 28.35 34.69 27.93
CA GLY A 135 29.41 33.96 27.25
C GLY A 135 29.29 32.43 27.27
N GLU A 136 28.25 31.88 27.92
CA GLU A 136 27.98 30.44 27.95
C GLU A 136 26.79 30.07 27.05
N TYR A 137 26.78 28.84 26.53
CA TYR A 137 25.69 28.32 25.70
C TYR A 137 24.76 27.41 26.51
N PHE A 138 23.47 27.59 26.30
CA PHE A 138 22.42 26.78 26.89
C PHE A 138 21.56 26.18 25.77
N MET A 139 21.33 24.88 25.81
CA MET A 139 20.53 24.15 24.83
C MET A 139 19.10 23.95 25.36
N ARG A 140 18.11 24.18 24.50
CA ARG A 140 16.71 23.93 24.81
C ARG A 140 16.51 22.46 25.17
N VAL A 141 15.82 22.21 26.28
CA VAL A 141 15.42 20.87 26.68
C VAL A 141 14.19 20.51 25.85
N ILE A 142 14.36 19.55 24.94
CA ILE A 142 13.31 19.07 24.03
C ILE A 142 12.79 17.75 24.59
N PRO A 143 11.66 17.73 25.30
CA PRO A 143 11.19 16.50 25.94
C PRO A 143 10.66 15.48 24.93
N PHE A 144 10.18 15.91 23.75
CA PHE A 144 9.59 14.99 22.76
C PHE A 144 9.56 15.51 21.32
N ALA A 145 9.19 16.77 21.12
CA ALA A 145 8.94 17.32 19.78
C ALA A 145 9.49 18.72 19.60
N VAL A 146 9.80 19.06 18.34
CA VAL A 146 10.15 20.40 17.87
C VAL A 146 8.96 20.94 17.09
N SER A 147 8.32 22.01 17.56
CA SER A 147 7.18 22.62 16.87
C SER A 147 7.66 23.58 15.78
N ILE A 148 6.97 23.60 14.64
CA ILE A 148 7.18 24.59 13.58
C ILE A 148 6.94 26.04 14.08
N GLU A 149 6.08 26.22 15.07
CA GLU A 149 5.76 27.54 15.65
C GLU A 149 6.96 28.18 16.34
N TRP A 150 7.91 27.38 16.86
CA TRP A 150 9.14 27.87 17.47
C TRP A 150 10.01 28.66 16.48
N PHE A 151 9.76 28.51 15.18
CA PHE A 151 10.47 29.20 14.10
C PHE A 151 9.58 30.25 13.40
N GLY A 152 8.49 30.67 14.04
CA GLY A 152 7.58 31.69 13.52
C GLY A 152 6.59 31.18 12.47
N GLY A 153 6.43 29.87 12.34
CA GLY A 153 5.41 29.29 11.47
C GLY A 153 4.00 29.69 11.91
N LYS A 154 3.12 29.96 10.94
CA LYS A 154 1.71 30.31 11.11
C LYS A 154 0.82 29.41 10.26
N GLY A 155 -0.08 28.68 10.90
CA GLY A 155 -1.10 27.86 10.24
C GLY A 155 -2.34 28.65 9.81
N ASP A 156 -2.15 29.82 9.18
CA ASP A 156 -3.17 30.84 8.91
C ASP A 156 -3.66 30.93 7.45
N TYR A 157 -3.33 29.95 6.59
CA TYR A 157 -3.70 29.99 5.18
C TYR A 157 -5.21 29.81 4.94
N ASP A 158 -5.82 30.75 4.21
CA ASP A 158 -7.18 30.65 3.70
C ASP A 158 -7.16 30.30 2.20
N ALA A 159 -7.28 29.01 1.91
CA ALA A 159 -7.28 28.49 0.54
C ALA A 159 -8.40 29.06 -0.36
N ARG A 160 -9.48 29.62 0.21
CA ARG A 160 -10.58 30.20 -0.60
C ARG A 160 -10.22 31.55 -1.18
N HIS A 161 -9.43 32.33 -0.44
CA HIS A 161 -8.97 33.66 -0.85
C HIS A 161 -7.52 33.64 -1.31
N ASP A 162 -6.84 32.49 -1.16
CA ASP A 162 -5.43 32.29 -1.51
C ASP A 162 -4.50 33.29 -0.79
N VAL A 163 -4.78 33.53 0.49
CA VAL A 163 -4.00 34.44 1.37
C VAL A 163 -3.55 33.70 2.62
N GLY A 164 -2.35 34.03 3.11
CA GLY A 164 -1.77 33.43 4.32
C GLY A 164 -0.26 33.59 4.37
N THR A 165 0.34 33.20 5.49
CA THR A 165 1.79 33.27 5.69
C THR A 165 2.48 32.06 5.08
N ALA A 166 3.50 32.27 4.25
CA ALA A 166 4.35 31.19 3.77
C ALA A 166 5.26 30.66 4.91
N ASN A 167 5.28 29.35 5.10
CA ASN A 167 5.94 28.69 6.23
C ASN A 167 7.29 28.04 5.89
N ASP A 168 7.84 28.39 4.72
CA ASP A 168 8.99 27.70 4.15
C ASP A 168 10.23 27.78 5.05
N ALA A 169 10.58 29.00 5.49
CA ALA A 169 11.74 29.22 6.35
C ALA A 169 11.57 28.53 7.71
N ALA A 170 10.38 28.62 8.32
CA ALA A 170 10.09 28.00 9.60
C ALA A 170 10.24 26.47 9.55
N PHE A 171 9.70 25.85 8.50
CA PHE A 171 9.76 24.40 8.32
C PHE A 171 11.17 23.91 8.00
N GLN A 172 11.92 24.60 7.13
CA GLN A 172 13.31 24.21 6.88
C GLN A 172 14.18 24.36 8.14
N GLN A 173 13.98 25.40 8.96
CA GLN A 173 14.70 25.55 10.22
C GLN A 173 14.32 24.47 11.25
N MET A 174 13.06 24.07 11.29
CA MET A 174 12.64 22.91 12.09
C MET A 174 13.35 21.63 11.64
N LEU A 175 13.40 21.35 10.34
CA LEU A 175 14.13 20.18 9.81
C LEU A 175 15.63 20.22 10.11
N ASN A 176 16.26 21.39 9.97
CA ASN A 176 17.67 21.59 10.33
C ASN A 176 17.91 21.35 11.83
N THR A 177 16.99 21.82 12.68
CA THR A 177 17.05 21.59 14.13
C THR A 177 16.95 20.11 14.47
N MET A 178 16.07 19.38 13.80
CA MET A 178 15.91 17.94 13.97
C MET A 178 17.17 17.17 13.58
N ALA A 179 17.72 17.46 12.40
CA ALA A 179 18.97 16.85 11.92
C ALA A 179 20.14 17.10 12.89
N TYR A 180 20.21 18.33 13.42
CA TYR A 180 21.24 18.72 14.36
C TYR A 180 21.08 18.04 15.72
N TYR A 181 19.86 17.99 16.27
CA TYR A 181 19.59 17.39 17.58
C TYR A 181 19.81 15.88 17.59
N GLU A 182 19.52 15.17 16.50
CA GLU A 182 19.85 13.74 16.35
C GLU A 182 21.34 13.47 16.63
N ARG A 183 22.22 14.41 16.26
CA ARG A 183 23.67 14.36 16.51
C ARG A 183 24.03 14.43 18.00
N PHE A 184 23.27 15.18 18.80
CA PHE A 184 23.49 15.30 20.25
C PHE A 184 23.06 14.08 21.03
N VAL A 185 22.07 13.34 20.55
CA VAL A 185 21.55 12.20 21.31
C VAL A 185 22.25 10.89 20.92
N TYR A 186 22.75 10.79 19.69
CA TYR A 186 23.26 9.52 19.14
C TYR A 186 24.72 9.59 18.68
N ALA A 187 25.61 10.05 19.55
CA ALA A 187 27.06 10.04 19.29
C ALA A 187 27.66 8.63 19.21
N SER A 188 27.06 7.62 19.84
CA SER A 188 27.49 6.21 19.70
C SER A 188 26.80 5.53 18.52
N GLU A 189 27.59 4.93 17.62
CA GLU A 189 27.13 4.24 16.41
C GLU A 189 26.07 3.15 16.67
N ASN A 190 26.09 2.51 17.85
CA ASN A 190 25.17 1.41 18.18
C ASN A 190 23.70 1.84 18.39
N ILE A 191 23.43 3.10 18.76
CA ILE A 191 22.05 3.54 19.04
C ILE A 191 21.36 4.10 17.78
N ARG A 192 22.12 4.49 16.75
CA ARG A 192 21.58 4.98 15.46
C ARG A 192 20.70 3.96 14.74
N TRP A 193 20.87 2.67 15.03
CA TRP A 193 20.09 1.58 14.42
C TRP A 193 18.65 1.48 14.95
N TRP A 194 18.32 2.12 16.08
CA TRP A 194 17.05 1.91 16.78
C TRP A 194 15.99 2.98 16.45
N GLY A 195 16.34 3.91 15.55
CA GLY A 195 15.47 5.00 15.11
C GLY A 195 15.39 6.12 16.14
N SER A 196 15.46 7.37 15.68
CA SER A 196 15.30 8.51 16.58
C SER A 196 13.84 8.66 17.05
N ALA A 197 13.66 9.08 18.31
CA ALA A 197 12.33 9.36 18.86
C ALA A 197 11.81 10.77 18.47
N PHE A 198 12.52 11.48 17.59
CA PHE A 198 12.27 12.90 17.37
C PHE A 198 11.05 13.13 16.49
N VAL A 199 10.25 14.10 16.94
CA VAL A 199 9.03 14.52 16.28
C VAL A 199 9.16 15.97 15.83
N ALA A 200 9.13 16.21 14.52
CA ALA A 200 8.77 17.49 13.95
C ALA A 200 7.25 17.63 14.05
N TYR A 201 6.78 18.61 14.81
CA TYR A 201 5.36 18.78 15.11
C TYR A 201 4.77 19.99 14.39
N ILE A 202 3.66 19.75 13.69
CA ILE A 202 2.90 20.77 12.97
C ILE A 202 1.48 20.79 13.58
N PRO A 203 1.16 21.78 14.44
CA PRO A 203 -0.13 21.80 15.11
C PRO A 203 -1.28 22.01 14.11
N LYS A 204 -2.52 21.88 14.61
CA LYS A 204 -3.74 22.18 13.84
C LYS A 204 -3.63 23.56 13.17
N GLY A 205 -4.11 23.65 11.94
CA GLY A 205 -4.03 24.86 11.13
C GLY A 205 -3.88 24.54 9.64
N ASN A 206 -3.86 25.61 8.84
CA ASN A 206 -3.65 25.55 7.40
C ASN A 206 -2.29 26.16 7.07
N TRP A 207 -1.34 25.32 6.68
CA TRP A 207 0.06 25.67 6.54
C TRP A 207 0.41 25.79 5.06
N LEU A 208 0.67 27.01 4.59
CA LEU A 208 1.10 27.27 3.22
C LEU A 208 2.61 27.08 3.06
N PHE A 209 3.00 26.31 2.05
CA PHE A 209 4.36 26.11 1.59
C PHE A 209 4.47 26.50 0.12
N THR A 210 5.48 27.30 -0.22
CA THR A 210 5.69 27.85 -1.56
C THR A 210 7.05 27.48 -2.15
N GLN A 211 8.02 27.09 -1.31
CA GLN A 211 9.34 26.66 -1.73
C GLN A 211 9.38 25.15 -2.00
N LYS A 212 10.16 24.75 -3.00
CA LYS A 212 10.44 23.35 -3.30
C LYS A 212 11.61 22.81 -2.46
N LYS A 213 11.65 21.49 -2.33
CA LYS A 213 12.76 20.67 -1.84
C LYS A 213 13.16 20.97 -0.40
N PHE A 214 12.21 20.85 0.51
CA PHE A 214 12.58 20.67 1.92
C PHE A 214 13.41 19.40 2.06
N THR A 215 14.61 19.56 2.60
CA THR A 215 15.60 18.50 2.75
C THR A 215 16.04 18.43 4.20
N ILE A 216 16.42 17.23 4.62
CA ILE A 216 17.17 17.02 5.86
C ILE A 216 18.62 16.95 5.43
N GLN A 217 19.36 18.02 5.70
CA GLN A 217 20.75 18.13 5.27
C GLN A 217 21.60 17.11 6.03
N THR A 218 22.11 16.12 5.30
CA THR A 218 23.28 15.35 5.73
C THR A 218 24.48 16.27 5.55
N ASN A 219 24.82 17.08 6.54
CA ASN A 219 26.01 17.93 6.44
C ASN A 219 27.23 17.04 6.10
N ASN A 220 28.10 17.52 5.19
CA ASN A 220 29.42 16.97 4.81
C ASN A 220 30.42 16.87 5.99
N TYR A 221 29.94 16.77 7.22
CA TYR A 221 30.73 16.87 8.44
C TYR A 221 31.29 15.52 8.90
N TYR A 222 30.81 14.42 8.33
CA TYR A 222 31.56 13.17 8.32
C TYR A 222 32.37 13.19 7.03
N SER A 223 33.70 13.12 7.17
CA SER A 223 34.66 13.09 6.08
C SER A 223 34.19 12.17 4.95
N ASP A 224 34.49 12.55 3.72
CA ASP A 224 34.08 11.97 2.42
C ASP A 224 34.26 10.43 2.28
N ASP A 225 34.84 9.76 3.27
CA ASP A 225 35.08 8.31 3.33
C ASP A 225 33.87 7.47 3.81
N ASN A 226 32.77 8.08 4.29
CA ASN A 226 31.53 7.34 4.60
C ASN A 226 30.24 8.10 4.20
N PRO A 227 29.94 8.21 2.88
CA PRO A 227 28.82 8.98 2.33
C PRO A 227 27.41 8.39 2.61
N HIS A 228 27.23 7.54 3.63
CA HIS A 228 26.04 6.68 3.74
C HIS A 228 25.32 6.66 5.09
N VAL A 229 25.64 7.54 6.03
CA VAL A 229 24.86 7.57 7.28
C VAL A 229 23.59 8.40 7.09
N ALA A 230 22.59 7.81 6.44
CA ALA A 230 21.24 8.36 6.38
C ALA A 230 20.68 8.55 7.80
N HIS A 231 20.01 9.68 8.03
CA HIS A 231 19.26 9.95 9.25
C HIS A 231 18.16 8.90 9.43
N ARG A 232 17.82 8.51 10.66
CA ARG A 232 16.83 7.43 10.89
C ARG A 232 15.72 7.82 11.85
N GLY A 233 14.52 7.32 11.56
CA GLY A 233 13.38 7.38 12.48
C GLY A 233 12.75 8.77 12.61
N ILE A 234 12.98 9.66 11.66
CA ILE A 234 12.45 11.03 11.70
C ILE A 234 10.93 10.98 11.54
N LYS A 235 10.21 11.61 12.46
CA LYS A 235 8.75 11.66 12.46
C LYS A 235 8.26 13.07 12.21
N ILE A 236 7.29 13.24 11.31
CA ILE A 236 6.55 14.49 11.09
C ILE A 236 5.09 14.24 11.48
N MET A 237 4.64 14.92 12.53
CA MET A 237 3.34 14.67 13.16
C MET A 237 2.46 15.92 13.12
N GLY A 238 1.19 15.74 12.78
CA GLY A 238 0.14 16.73 12.97
C GLY A 238 -0.92 16.30 13.99
N ASP A 239 -1.88 17.18 14.25
CA ASP A 239 -3.00 16.96 15.17
C ASP A 239 -4.08 16.02 14.61
N GLY A 240 -3.98 15.65 13.32
CA GLY A 240 -4.90 14.76 12.62
C GLY A 240 -5.14 15.21 11.18
N LYS A 241 -5.40 14.26 10.26
CA LYS A 241 -5.57 14.50 8.81
C LYS A 241 -6.74 15.41 8.40
N TYR A 242 -7.51 15.96 9.33
CA TYR A 242 -8.51 16.99 9.04
C TYR A 242 -8.32 18.25 9.88
N LEU A 243 -7.30 18.28 10.74
CA LEU A 243 -6.97 19.39 11.64
C LEU A 243 -5.68 20.09 11.23
N THR A 244 -4.67 19.32 10.76
CA THR A 244 -3.42 19.87 10.22
C THR A 244 -3.39 19.70 8.71
N ASN A 245 -3.57 20.81 7.99
CA ASN A 245 -3.61 20.84 6.52
C ASN A 245 -2.34 21.49 5.98
N ILE A 246 -1.62 20.78 5.11
CA ILE A 246 -0.43 21.21 4.40
C ILE A 246 -0.84 21.58 2.98
N PHE A 247 -0.78 22.87 2.65
CA PHE A 247 -1.03 23.39 1.32
C PHE A 247 0.29 23.66 0.63
N PHE A 248 0.55 22.97 -0.47
CA PHE A 248 1.76 23.15 -1.25
C PHE A 248 1.45 23.84 -2.58
N LYS A 249 2.00 25.03 -2.75
CA LYS A 249 1.80 25.93 -3.89
C LYS A 249 3.13 26.26 -4.54
N CYS A 250 3.62 25.35 -5.38
CA CYS A 250 4.92 25.47 -6.03
C CYS A 250 4.80 25.10 -7.51
N PRO A 251 4.26 25.98 -8.37
CA PRO A 251 3.91 25.65 -9.74
C PRO A 251 5.15 25.33 -10.60
N GLU A 252 5.02 24.37 -11.51
CA GLU A 252 6.09 23.91 -12.40
C GLU A 252 6.60 25.02 -13.34
N SER A 253 5.74 25.94 -13.78
CA SER A 253 6.10 27.04 -14.70
C SER A 253 7.16 28.02 -14.15
N GLY A 254 7.34 28.08 -12.83
CA GLY A 254 8.38 28.87 -12.18
C GLY A 254 9.44 28.04 -11.45
N ASN A 255 9.22 26.73 -11.28
CA ASN A 255 10.03 25.87 -10.43
C ASN A 255 10.65 24.67 -11.15
N GLY A 256 10.27 24.39 -12.40
CA GLY A 256 10.71 23.20 -13.11
C GLY A 256 10.04 21.91 -12.61
N THR A 257 10.48 20.77 -13.16
CA THR A 257 9.91 19.44 -12.90
C THR A 257 10.31 18.85 -11.54
N ASP A 258 11.21 19.52 -10.81
CA ASP A 258 11.73 19.09 -9.52
C ASP A 258 11.09 19.86 -8.34
N ASN A 259 9.89 20.39 -8.55
CA ASN A 259 9.06 21.11 -7.59
C ASN A 259 8.41 20.20 -6.54
N TYR A 260 9.21 19.36 -5.87
CA TYR A 260 8.74 18.51 -4.77
C TYR A 260 8.59 19.32 -3.47
N TRP A 261 7.61 19.02 -2.62
CA TRP A 261 7.58 19.60 -1.27
C TRP A 261 8.73 19.03 -0.45
N PHE A 262 8.78 17.70 -0.28
CA PHE A 262 9.85 17.04 0.45
C PHE A 262 10.75 16.24 -0.50
N TYR A 263 12.06 16.32 -0.29
CA TYR A 263 13.06 15.76 -1.20
C TYR A 263 14.06 14.86 -0.44
N ASN A 264 13.81 13.55 -0.45
CA ASN A 264 14.70 12.56 0.17
C ASN A 264 15.63 11.96 -0.90
N GLN A 265 16.89 12.38 -0.87
CA GLN A 265 17.94 11.91 -1.79
C GLN A 265 18.87 10.95 -1.07
N ASN A 266 18.35 9.75 -0.76
CA ASN A 266 19.09 8.73 -0.02
C ASN A 266 19.55 9.21 1.39
N SER A 267 18.92 10.26 1.94
CA SER A 267 19.40 10.97 3.14
C SER A 267 18.66 10.59 4.42
N VAL A 268 17.48 9.95 4.31
CA VAL A 268 16.64 9.56 5.45
C VAL A 268 16.06 8.16 5.28
N ARG A 269 16.01 7.38 6.36
CA ARG A 269 15.31 6.08 6.51
C ARG A 269 14.28 6.13 7.62
N ASP A 270 13.36 5.16 7.59
CA ASP A 270 12.39 4.91 8.66
C ASP A 270 11.54 6.15 8.96
N MET A 271 11.21 6.90 7.92
CA MET A 271 10.51 8.17 8.04
C MET A 271 9.01 7.93 8.29
N LEU A 272 8.44 8.61 9.27
CA LEU A 272 7.02 8.47 9.61
C LEU A 272 6.30 9.82 9.49
N PHE A 273 5.23 9.85 8.71
CA PHE A 273 4.26 10.94 8.69
C PHE A 273 2.98 10.48 9.41
N THR A 274 2.41 11.33 10.26
CA THR A 274 1.14 10.98 10.93
C THR A 274 0.23 12.18 11.12
N GLY A 275 -1.07 11.98 10.90
CA GLY A 275 -2.08 13.00 11.22
C GLY A 275 -1.97 14.27 10.38
N LEU A 276 -1.60 14.16 9.10
CA LEU A 276 -1.43 15.30 8.17
C LEU A 276 -2.34 15.14 6.95
N ARG A 277 -2.89 16.25 6.45
CA ARG A 277 -3.47 16.34 5.10
C ARG A 277 -2.53 17.08 4.17
N PHE A 278 -2.26 16.52 3.01
CA PHE A 278 -1.49 17.15 1.96
C PHE A 278 -2.42 17.56 0.81
N THR A 279 -2.33 18.82 0.41
CA THR A 279 -3.12 19.39 -0.69
C THR A 279 -2.23 20.17 -1.64
N GLY A 280 -2.25 19.78 -2.92
CA GLY A 280 -1.62 20.57 -4.00
C GLY A 280 -2.53 21.73 -4.37
N VAL A 281 -1.97 22.89 -4.68
CA VAL A 281 -2.79 24.09 -4.96
C VAL A 281 -3.01 24.29 -6.45
N THR A 282 -1.98 24.10 -7.28
CA THR A 282 -2.05 24.43 -8.72
C THR A 282 -2.27 23.23 -9.65
N GLY A 283 -2.07 22.00 -9.19
CA GLY A 283 -2.22 20.80 -10.02
C GLY A 283 -0.92 20.31 -10.65
N THR A 284 0.16 21.07 -10.46
CA THR A 284 1.47 20.80 -11.05
C THR A 284 2.53 20.44 -10.02
N GLU A 285 2.19 20.55 -8.74
CA GLU A 285 3.07 20.24 -7.62
C GLU A 285 3.38 18.75 -7.53
N ARG A 286 4.54 18.44 -6.95
CA ARG A 286 4.91 17.08 -6.56
C ARG A 286 5.08 17.00 -5.04
N LEU A 287 4.55 15.99 -4.37
CA LEU A 287 4.57 15.99 -2.90
C LEU A 287 5.90 15.48 -2.34
N TYR A 288 6.33 14.27 -2.71
CA TYR A 288 7.47 13.61 -2.08
C TYR A 288 8.37 12.93 -3.11
N SER A 289 9.64 13.33 -3.17
CA SER A 289 10.67 12.59 -3.92
C SER A 289 11.33 11.58 -2.99
N TYR A 290 11.24 10.31 -3.35
CA TYR A 290 11.83 9.19 -2.65
C TYR A 290 12.88 8.51 -3.52
N TYR A 291 14.12 9.00 -3.45
CA TYR A 291 15.25 8.39 -4.14
C TYR A 291 16.05 7.48 -3.21
N SER A 292 16.34 6.25 -3.66
CA SER A 292 17.18 5.30 -2.91
C SER A 292 18.21 4.56 -3.78
N GLU A 293 19.46 4.62 -3.33
CA GLU A 293 20.60 3.81 -3.82
C GLU A 293 21.22 2.98 -2.69
N GLY A 294 20.39 2.55 -1.73
CA GLY A 294 20.81 1.60 -0.70
C GLY A 294 20.54 2.08 0.72
N SER A 295 20.28 3.38 0.88
CA SER A 295 20.21 4.02 2.20
C SER A 295 18.89 4.69 2.49
N ALA A 296 17.87 4.65 1.64
CA ALA A 296 16.54 5.18 1.98
C ALA A 296 15.49 4.07 1.92
N SER A 297 15.00 3.62 3.08
CA SER A 297 13.98 2.57 3.24
C SER A 297 12.86 3.02 4.17
N SER A 298 11.75 2.29 4.15
CA SER A 298 10.78 2.23 5.25
C SER A 298 9.99 3.53 5.48
N LEU A 299 9.44 4.11 4.41
CA LEU A 299 8.55 5.26 4.46
C LEU A 299 7.16 4.86 4.98
N SER A 300 6.71 5.49 6.06
CA SER A 300 5.42 5.22 6.70
C SER A 300 4.51 6.44 6.77
N PHE A 301 3.23 6.25 6.46
CA PHE A 301 2.15 7.22 6.65
C PHE A 301 1.04 6.60 7.51
N VAL A 302 0.64 7.29 8.58
CA VAL A 302 -0.40 6.83 9.51
C VAL A 302 -1.46 7.92 9.66
N GLU A 303 -2.71 7.60 9.33
CA GLU A 303 -3.82 8.56 9.37
C GLU A 303 -3.49 9.86 8.63
N CYS A 304 -2.92 9.76 7.43
CA CYS A 304 -2.69 10.90 6.54
C CYS A 304 -3.75 10.98 5.44
N ALA A 305 -3.98 12.16 4.90
CA ALA A 305 -4.82 12.37 3.72
C ALA A 305 -4.00 12.99 2.59
N PHE A 306 -4.12 12.44 1.39
CA PHE A 306 -3.56 12.97 0.15
C PHE A 306 -4.73 13.49 -0.67
N ASP A 307 -5.03 14.77 -0.56
CA ASP A 307 -6.16 15.39 -1.25
C ASP A 307 -5.67 16.12 -2.50
N GLY A 308 -5.97 15.52 -3.64
CA GLY A 308 -5.32 15.74 -4.90
C GLY A 308 -5.58 17.11 -5.51
N ASN A 309 -4.48 17.78 -5.82
CA ASN A 309 -4.24 18.46 -7.09
C ASN A 309 -2.71 18.42 -7.30
N PHE A 310 -2.15 17.21 -7.35
CA PHE A 310 -0.71 16.99 -7.50
C PHE A 310 -0.45 16.33 -8.85
N LYS A 311 0.62 16.72 -9.54
CA LYS A 311 1.10 15.99 -10.72
C LYS A 311 1.58 14.60 -10.32
N VAL A 312 2.37 14.52 -9.25
CA VAL A 312 2.79 13.25 -8.60
C VAL A 312 2.73 13.41 -7.09
N GLY A 313 2.04 12.51 -6.38
CA GLY A 313 2.07 12.46 -4.93
C GLY A 313 3.45 12.00 -4.44
N ILE A 314 3.68 10.69 -4.44
CA ILE A 314 4.96 10.09 -4.04
C ILE A 314 5.66 9.56 -5.29
N ASP A 315 6.91 9.97 -5.50
CA ASP A 315 7.71 9.58 -6.65
C ASP A 315 8.95 8.80 -6.22
N VAL A 316 8.95 7.50 -6.47
CA VAL A 316 9.97 6.56 -6.01
C VAL A 316 10.91 6.24 -7.15
N THR A 317 12.20 6.54 -6.95
CA THR A 317 13.26 6.40 -7.96
C THR A 317 14.53 5.77 -7.34
N GLY A 318 15.55 5.56 -8.17
CA GLY A 318 16.79 4.88 -7.79
C GLY A 318 16.77 3.39 -8.14
N ASN A 319 17.72 2.62 -7.60
CA ASN A 319 17.95 1.24 -8.01
C ASN A 319 17.88 0.20 -6.88
N THR A 320 17.91 0.62 -5.61
CA THR A 320 18.08 -0.30 -4.48
C THR A 320 17.32 0.13 -3.21
N ASN A 321 17.03 -0.82 -2.31
CA ASN A 321 16.54 -0.66 -0.92
C ASN A 321 15.33 0.25 -0.66
N CYS A 322 14.37 0.37 -1.59
CA CYS A 322 13.09 1.03 -1.31
C CYS A 322 12.06 0.05 -0.73
N SER A 323 12.36 -0.54 0.42
CA SER A 323 11.55 -1.59 1.04
C SER A 323 10.72 -1.11 2.24
N GLU A 324 9.70 -1.89 2.60
CA GLU A 324 8.92 -1.78 3.86
C GLU A 324 8.12 -0.48 3.99
N ASN A 325 7.57 -0.01 2.87
CA ASN A 325 6.75 1.19 2.85
C ASN A 325 5.34 0.86 3.34
N ARG A 326 4.76 1.72 4.19
CA ARG A 326 3.47 1.44 4.83
C ARG A 326 2.55 2.65 4.87
N PHE A 327 1.28 2.40 4.55
CA PHE A 327 0.18 3.34 4.68
C PHE A 327 -0.86 2.68 5.58
N THR A 328 -1.28 3.38 6.63
CA THR A 328 -2.25 2.85 7.60
C THR A 328 -3.32 3.88 7.83
N ARG A 329 -4.59 3.53 7.57
CA ARG A 329 -5.75 4.43 7.74
C ARG A 329 -5.61 5.76 6.96
N CYS A 330 -4.87 5.72 5.86
CA CYS A 330 -4.65 6.86 4.98
C CYS A 330 -5.79 7.01 3.97
N SER A 331 -5.99 8.21 3.42
CA SER A 331 -6.97 8.45 2.35
C SER A 331 -6.34 9.16 1.15
N PHE A 332 -6.57 8.68 -0.06
CA PHE A 332 -6.18 9.30 -1.33
C PHE A 332 -7.42 9.85 -2.02
N LYS A 333 -7.48 11.14 -2.32
CA LYS A 333 -8.69 11.78 -2.85
C LYS A 333 -8.41 12.62 -4.08
N ASN A 334 -9.37 12.72 -4.98
CA ASN A 334 -9.45 13.77 -6.02
C ASN A 334 -8.25 13.88 -6.99
N PHE A 335 -7.54 12.78 -7.28
CA PHE A 335 -6.50 12.78 -8.31
C PHE A 335 -7.13 12.87 -9.69
N GLN A 336 -6.81 13.92 -10.44
CA GLN A 336 -7.37 14.22 -11.76
C GLN A 336 -6.69 13.45 -12.89
N GLU A 337 -7.28 13.45 -14.09
CA GLU A 337 -6.67 12.82 -15.26
C GLU A 337 -5.25 13.38 -15.53
N GLY A 338 -4.31 12.47 -15.81
CA GLY A 338 -2.88 12.80 -15.96
C GLY A 338 -2.08 12.91 -14.66
N GLN A 339 -2.72 12.89 -13.49
CA GLN A 339 -2.07 12.90 -12.18
C GLN A 339 -1.78 11.48 -11.67
N VAL A 340 -0.76 11.33 -10.83
CA VAL A 340 -0.36 10.04 -10.22
C VAL A 340 -0.24 10.18 -8.70
N ALA A 341 -0.91 9.34 -7.91
CA ALA A 341 -0.77 9.41 -6.45
C ALA A 341 0.56 8.79 -5.98
N ILE A 342 0.91 7.61 -6.48
CA ILE A 342 2.18 6.93 -6.18
C ILE A 342 2.79 6.42 -7.48
N ASN A 343 4.00 6.88 -7.78
CA ASN A 343 4.81 6.43 -8.90
C ASN A 343 5.98 5.59 -8.39
N ILE A 344 6.07 4.34 -8.80
CA ILE A 344 7.09 3.39 -8.38
C ILE A 344 7.98 3.03 -9.58
N ASN A 345 9.20 3.55 -9.55
CA ASN A 345 10.23 3.32 -10.56
C ASN A 345 11.58 2.99 -9.90
N ASN A 346 11.61 1.91 -9.11
CA ASN A 346 12.84 1.42 -8.46
C ASN A 346 12.83 -0.11 -8.42
N LEU A 347 13.87 -0.75 -8.95
CA LEU A 347 13.96 -2.20 -9.14
C LEU A 347 13.81 -3.01 -7.84
N GLN A 348 14.26 -2.46 -6.71
CA GLN A 348 14.13 -3.10 -5.40
C GLN A 348 13.07 -2.44 -4.53
N SER A 349 12.11 -1.76 -5.14
CA SER A 349 10.94 -1.28 -4.44
C SER A 349 10.03 -2.47 -4.09
N VAL A 350 10.06 -2.91 -2.84
CA VAL A 350 9.34 -4.13 -2.39
C VAL A 350 8.58 -3.89 -1.10
N ASN A 351 7.57 -4.70 -0.82
CA ASN A 351 6.82 -4.69 0.43
C ASN A 351 6.14 -3.34 0.74
N TRP A 352 5.25 -2.91 -0.16
CA TRP A 352 4.36 -1.78 0.03
C TRP A 352 3.05 -2.27 0.66
N ALA A 353 2.73 -1.81 1.86
CA ALA A 353 1.54 -2.22 2.59
C ALA A 353 0.55 -1.05 2.71
N PHE A 354 -0.70 -1.29 2.33
CA PHE A 354 -1.82 -0.37 2.54
C PHE A 354 -2.82 -1.07 3.45
N ASP A 355 -2.97 -0.60 4.68
CA ASP A 355 -3.89 -1.18 5.67
C ASP A 355 -5.04 -0.21 5.96
N THR A 356 -6.25 -0.65 5.64
CA THR A 356 -7.50 0.09 5.89
C THR A 356 -7.42 1.50 5.29
N CYS A 357 -6.86 1.60 4.08
CA CYS A 357 -6.73 2.85 3.35
C CYS A 357 -7.91 3.04 2.39
N ASP A 358 -8.30 4.29 2.18
CA ASP A 358 -9.37 4.66 1.27
C ASP A 358 -8.81 5.43 0.07
N ALA A 359 -9.37 5.20 -1.11
CA ALA A 359 -9.11 5.99 -2.31
C ALA A 359 -10.44 6.43 -2.92
N GLU A 360 -10.67 7.72 -3.14
CA GLU A 360 -11.96 8.23 -3.58
C GLU A 360 -11.82 9.29 -4.68
N GLY A 361 -12.66 9.22 -5.72
CA GLY A 361 -12.65 10.21 -6.81
C GLY A 361 -11.36 10.18 -7.61
N ILE A 362 -10.83 8.98 -7.88
CA ILE A 362 -9.60 8.81 -8.64
C ILE A 362 -9.92 8.83 -10.14
N ALA A 363 -9.69 9.96 -10.79
CA ALA A 363 -9.73 10.13 -12.25
C ALA A 363 -8.34 10.03 -12.92
N GLY A 364 -7.26 10.13 -12.14
CA GLY A 364 -5.88 9.88 -12.54
C GLY A 364 -5.43 8.44 -12.25
N THR A 365 -4.14 8.24 -12.01
CA THR A 365 -3.59 6.94 -11.60
C THR A 365 -3.34 6.90 -10.09
N LEU A 366 -3.88 5.92 -9.37
CA LEU A 366 -3.58 5.76 -7.95
C LEU A 366 -2.15 5.23 -7.76
N ILE A 367 -1.82 4.08 -8.36
CA ILE A 367 -0.49 3.49 -8.30
C ILE A 367 0.01 3.19 -9.71
N ASN A 368 1.12 3.82 -10.09
CA ASN A 368 1.85 3.53 -11.33
C ASN A 368 3.14 2.78 -11.00
N VAL A 369 3.39 1.66 -11.67
CA VAL A 369 4.58 0.82 -11.45
C VAL A 369 5.27 0.55 -12.78
N THR A 370 6.51 1.05 -12.89
CA THR A 370 7.41 0.80 -14.03
C THR A 370 8.56 -0.13 -13.64
N ALA A 371 8.92 -0.19 -12.36
CA ALA A 371 9.93 -1.10 -11.82
C ALA A 371 9.68 -1.33 -10.32
N GLY A 372 9.84 -2.57 -9.84
CA GLY A 372 9.54 -2.95 -8.46
C GLY A 372 8.05 -3.21 -8.21
N GLY A 373 7.57 -2.82 -7.04
CA GLY A 373 6.16 -2.63 -6.75
C GLY A 373 5.44 -3.78 -6.04
N ALA A 374 6.11 -4.60 -5.23
CA ALA A 374 5.39 -5.65 -4.49
C ALA A 374 4.41 -5.01 -3.49
N ILE A 375 3.11 -5.03 -3.81
CA ILE A 375 2.05 -4.28 -3.13
C ILE A 375 1.10 -5.25 -2.43
N ASN A 376 0.72 -4.92 -1.20
CA ASN A 376 -0.31 -5.58 -0.42
C ASN A 376 -1.31 -4.54 0.10
N TRP A 377 -2.52 -4.53 -0.42
CA TRP A 377 -3.61 -3.69 0.06
C TRP A 377 -4.61 -4.54 0.84
N THR A 378 -4.87 -4.21 2.09
CA THR A 378 -5.76 -4.94 3.00
C THR A 378 -6.87 -4.03 3.51
N ASN A 379 -8.13 -4.43 3.33
CA ASN A 379 -9.33 -3.68 3.69
C ASN A 379 -9.41 -2.27 3.05
N GLY A 380 -10.36 -1.46 3.53
CA GLY A 380 -10.61 -0.12 3.01
C GLY A 380 -11.47 -0.12 1.73
N SER A 381 -11.51 1.04 1.08
CA SER A 381 -12.35 1.25 -0.10
C SER A 381 -11.63 1.99 -1.23
N ILE A 382 -12.00 1.72 -2.48
CA ILE A 382 -11.40 2.34 -3.67
C ILE A 382 -12.53 2.73 -4.64
N ILE A 383 -12.67 4.02 -4.93
CA ILE A 383 -13.65 4.57 -5.88
C ILE A 383 -12.88 5.28 -7.00
N SER A 384 -12.84 4.65 -8.19
CA SER A 384 -12.30 5.27 -9.40
C SER A 384 -13.42 5.86 -10.26
N THR A 385 -13.13 6.98 -10.92
CA THR A 385 -14.07 7.78 -11.72
C THR A 385 -13.42 8.21 -13.03
N GLY A 386 -14.19 8.74 -13.98
CA GLY A 386 -13.64 9.28 -15.23
C GLY A 386 -12.80 8.24 -15.99
N ASN A 387 -11.56 8.58 -16.32
CA ASN A 387 -10.58 7.68 -16.97
C ASN A 387 -9.55 7.09 -15.97
N GLY A 388 -9.87 7.11 -14.67
CA GLY A 388 -8.91 6.76 -13.63
C GLY A 388 -8.42 5.32 -13.69
N THR A 389 -7.23 5.06 -13.18
CA THR A 389 -6.64 3.72 -13.09
C THR A 389 -6.14 3.47 -11.68
N ILE A 390 -6.57 2.37 -11.04
CA ILE A 390 -6.13 2.06 -9.68
C ILE A 390 -4.71 1.49 -9.67
N LEU A 391 -4.44 0.45 -10.46
CA LEU A 391 -3.10 -0.12 -10.63
C LEU A 391 -2.67 -0.09 -12.09
N LYS A 392 -1.61 0.64 -12.40
CA LYS A 392 -1.02 0.71 -13.73
C LYS A 392 0.37 0.05 -13.73
N LEU A 393 0.56 -0.97 -14.57
CA LEU A 393 1.83 -1.69 -14.72
C LEU A 393 2.34 -1.50 -16.15
N THR A 394 3.54 -0.96 -16.34
CA THR A 394 4.05 -0.61 -17.69
C THR A 394 5.46 -1.10 -18.00
N ASP A 395 5.96 -2.10 -17.28
CA ASP A 395 7.27 -2.69 -17.60
C ASP A 395 7.22 -3.59 -18.85
N THR A 396 7.40 -2.98 -20.02
CA THR A 396 7.41 -3.68 -21.31
C THR A 396 8.70 -4.47 -21.55
N THR A 397 9.72 -4.31 -20.72
CA THR A 397 11.01 -5.01 -20.86
C THR A 397 11.09 -6.30 -20.05
N GLY A 398 10.28 -6.40 -18.99
CA GLY A 398 10.35 -7.47 -17.99
C GLY A 398 11.54 -7.35 -17.02
N ALA A 399 12.38 -6.32 -17.15
CA ALA A 399 13.51 -6.06 -16.26
C ALA A 399 13.08 -5.36 -14.96
N GLY A 400 11.99 -4.60 -15.00
CA GLY A 400 11.46 -3.80 -13.90
C GLY A 400 10.62 -4.61 -12.91
N ILE A 401 9.66 -5.36 -13.43
CA ILE A 401 8.66 -6.14 -12.69
C ILE A 401 8.93 -7.61 -12.97
N GLY A 402 9.56 -8.29 -12.02
CA GLY A 402 9.98 -9.68 -12.10
C GLY A 402 9.46 -10.55 -10.95
N ALA A 403 10.03 -11.74 -10.78
CA ALA A 403 9.54 -12.74 -9.82
C ALA A 403 9.59 -12.27 -8.35
N ASN A 404 10.56 -11.44 -7.99
CA ASN A 404 10.80 -11.03 -6.60
C ASN A 404 10.03 -9.78 -6.16
N ASN A 405 9.50 -9.01 -7.12
CA ASN A 405 8.90 -7.70 -6.88
C ASN A 405 7.56 -7.49 -7.61
N GLY A 406 7.13 -8.43 -8.45
CA GLY A 406 5.89 -8.34 -9.24
C GLY A 406 4.68 -8.99 -8.59
N THR A 407 4.53 -8.96 -7.27
CA THR A 407 3.32 -9.47 -6.59
C THR A 407 2.44 -8.34 -6.11
N PHE A 408 1.19 -8.31 -6.57
CA PHE A 408 0.21 -7.26 -6.26
C PHE A 408 -1.03 -7.91 -5.65
N THR A 409 -1.18 -7.83 -4.34
CA THR A 409 -2.27 -8.48 -3.60
C THR A 409 -3.25 -7.45 -3.05
N PHE A 410 -4.54 -7.65 -3.29
CA PHE A 410 -5.62 -6.90 -2.68
C PHE A 410 -6.49 -7.86 -1.88
N THR A 411 -6.72 -7.58 -0.60
CA THR A 411 -7.46 -8.45 0.32
C THR A 411 -8.56 -7.67 1.02
N GLY A 412 -9.83 -8.07 0.88
CA GLY A 412 -10.94 -7.44 1.60
C GLY A 412 -11.27 -6.02 1.15
N VAL A 413 -10.72 -5.58 0.01
CA VAL A 413 -10.93 -4.22 -0.52
C VAL A 413 -12.32 -4.12 -1.14
N LYS A 414 -13.03 -3.03 -0.83
CA LYS A 414 -14.29 -2.68 -1.49
C LYS A 414 -14.01 -1.70 -2.61
N THR A 415 -14.33 -2.08 -3.84
CA THR A 415 -14.04 -1.25 -5.01
C THR A 415 -15.34 -0.80 -5.65
N GLU A 416 -15.41 0.44 -6.07
CA GLU A 416 -16.43 0.99 -6.96
C GLU A 416 -15.76 1.56 -8.22
N ILE A 417 -15.99 0.92 -9.36
CA ILE A 417 -15.48 1.36 -10.66
C ILE A 417 -16.59 2.13 -11.36
N ARG A 418 -16.38 3.44 -11.57
CA ARG A 418 -17.32 4.31 -12.27
C ARG A 418 -16.79 4.70 -13.65
N ASP A 419 -17.71 5.09 -14.52
CA ASP A 419 -17.42 5.68 -15.84
C ASP A 419 -16.53 4.81 -16.75
N LYS A 420 -15.37 5.30 -17.18
CA LYS A 420 -14.38 4.60 -18.01
C LYS A 420 -13.15 4.19 -17.20
N SER A 421 -13.24 4.23 -15.88
CA SER A 421 -12.10 3.93 -15.02
C SER A 421 -11.77 2.45 -15.03
N LYS A 422 -10.52 2.14 -14.71
CA LYS A 422 -9.96 0.79 -14.72
C LYS A 422 -9.49 0.44 -13.31
N PHE A 423 -9.79 -0.77 -12.87
CA PHE A 423 -9.13 -1.30 -11.69
C PHE A 423 -7.65 -1.60 -11.97
N ILE A 424 -7.36 -2.25 -13.11
CA ILE A 424 -5.99 -2.61 -13.51
C ILE A 424 -5.78 -2.24 -14.98
N ASP A 425 -4.64 -1.61 -15.28
CA ASP A 425 -4.09 -1.42 -16.63
C ASP A 425 -2.69 -2.06 -16.68
N CYS A 426 -2.56 -3.22 -17.32
CA CYS A 426 -1.33 -4.01 -17.30
C CYS A 426 -0.76 -4.19 -18.70
N ASN A 427 0.37 -3.53 -18.95
CA ASN A 427 1.22 -3.68 -20.13
C ASN A 427 2.58 -4.28 -19.77
N ALA A 428 2.73 -4.81 -18.55
CA ALA A 428 3.97 -5.40 -18.07
C ALA A 428 4.16 -6.84 -18.60
N VAL A 429 5.41 -7.22 -18.89
CA VAL A 429 5.76 -8.58 -19.35
C VAL A 429 5.51 -9.64 -18.26
N ALA A 430 5.62 -9.25 -16.98
CA ALA A 430 5.39 -10.11 -15.84
C ALA A 430 4.70 -9.39 -14.69
N GLY A 431 4.12 -10.18 -13.77
CA GLY A 431 3.37 -9.71 -12.62
C GLY A 431 2.31 -10.74 -12.22
N ILE A 432 2.08 -10.89 -10.92
CA ILE A 432 1.05 -11.72 -10.32
C ILE A 432 0.11 -10.80 -9.57
N ILE A 433 -1.14 -10.73 -10.01
CA ILE A 433 -2.18 -9.94 -9.33
C ILE A 433 -3.13 -10.90 -8.64
N THR A 434 -3.31 -10.71 -7.33
CA THR A 434 -4.17 -11.56 -6.49
C THR A 434 -5.25 -10.71 -5.84
N LEU A 435 -6.51 -11.09 -6.02
CA LEU A 435 -7.66 -10.46 -5.37
C LEU A 435 -8.32 -11.46 -4.42
N GLN A 436 -8.32 -11.19 -3.12
CA GLN A 436 -8.81 -12.10 -2.08
C GLN A 436 -9.95 -11.47 -1.29
N ASN A 437 -11.14 -12.06 -1.34
CA ASN A 437 -12.31 -11.56 -0.61
C ASN A 437 -12.64 -10.08 -0.90
N CYS A 438 -12.27 -9.57 -2.08
CA CYS A 438 -12.65 -8.23 -2.50
C CYS A 438 -14.12 -8.19 -2.94
N PHE A 439 -14.77 -7.05 -2.73
CA PHE A 439 -16.09 -6.75 -3.26
C PHE A 439 -15.94 -5.67 -4.32
N MET A 440 -16.40 -5.91 -5.55
CA MET A 440 -16.29 -4.94 -6.63
C MET A 440 -17.68 -4.60 -7.18
N GLU A 441 -18.04 -3.33 -7.10
CA GLU A 441 -19.21 -2.73 -7.70
C GLU A 441 -18.78 -1.99 -8.98
N ILE A 442 -19.47 -2.26 -10.10
CA ILE A 442 -19.28 -1.49 -11.33
C ILE A 442 -20.51 -0.62 -11.51
N ASN A 443 -20.33 0.70 -11.37
CA ASN A 443 -21.35 1.70 -11.59
C ASN A 443 -21.07 2.44 -12.90
N ASN A 444 -21.37 1.76 -14.01
CA ASN A 444 -21.36 2.38 -15.33
C ASN A 444 -22.69 3.12 -15.54
N ALA A 445 -22.73 4.39 -15.13
CA ALA A 445 -23.82 5.32 -15.47
C ALA A 445 -23.94 5.61 -16.98
N ALA A 446 -23.10 4.96 -17.81
CA ALA A 446 -23.16 4.99 -19.28
C ALA A 446 -24.38 4.27 -19.88
N SER A 447 -25.51 4.19 -19.17
CA SER A 447 -26.79 3.70 -19.70
C SER A 447 -27.39 4.61 -20.79
N ALA A 448 -26.83 5.79 -21.04
CA ALA A 448 -27.34 6.74 -22.05
C ALA A 448 -26.67 6.64 -23.44
N LEU A 449 -25.62 5.84 -23.65
CA LEU A 449 -24.87 5.80 -24.92
C LEU A 449 -24.81 4.42 -25.60
N LYS A 450 -25.63 3.46 -25.18
CA LYS A 450 -25.57 2.08 -25.68
C LYS A 450 -26.46 1.92 -26.92
N LYS A 451 -25.88 2.03 -28.12
CA LYS A 451 -26.57 1.66 -29.37
C LYS A 451 -26.16 0.24 -29.78
N ALA A 452 -27.12 -0.58 -30.18
CA ALA A 452 -26.80 -1.79 -30.93
C ALA A 452 -26.11 -1.37 -32.24
N TRP A 453 -25.10 -2.11 -32.68
CA TRP A 453 -24.52 -1.82 -33.99
C TRP A 453 -25.58 -2.02 -35.08
N ALA A 454 -25.65 -1.06 -35.99
CA ALA A 454 -26.46 -1.10 -37.20
C ALA A 454 -25.72 -0.38 -38.33
N THR A 455 -25.98 -0.77 -39.59
CA THR A 455 -25.49 -0.07 -40.79
C THR A 455 -26.23 1.25 -41.00
N ASP A 456 -25.65 2.12 -41.82
CA ASP A 456 -26.20 3.44 -42.19
C ASP A 456 -26.42 4.39 -41.01
N ILE A 457 -25.83 4.08 -39.86
CA ILE A 457 -25.79 4.96 -38.69
C ILE A 457 -24.50 5.77 -38.72
N THR A 458 -24.63 7.08 -38.60
CA THR A 458 -23.48 7.96 -38.33
C THR A 458 -23.07 7.81 -36.87
N TYR A 459 -21.86 7.31 -36.67
CA TYR A 459 -21.19 7.26 -35.38
C TYR A 459 -20.20 8.41 -35.24
N ALA A 460 -20.25 9.11 -34.12
CA ALA A 460 -19.24 10.09 -33.74
C ALA A 460 -18.05 9.40 -33.06
N VAL A 461 -16.88 10.05 -33.05
CA VAL A 461 -15.73 9.58 -32.26
C VAL A 461 -16.16 9.42 -30.80
N GLY A 462 -15.91 8.24 -30.22
CA GLY A 462 -16.28 7.91 -28.85
C GLY A 462 -17.63 7.21 -28.68
N ASP A 463 -18.45 7.09 -29.73
CA ASP A 463 -19.67 6.28 -29.67
C ASP A 463 -19.35 4.81 -29.38
N VAL A 464 -20.19 4.15 -28.56
CA VAL A 464 -20.00 2.74 -28.18
C VAL A 464 -21.12 1.89 -28.75
N VAL A 465 -20.74 0.80 -29.43
CA VAL A 465 -21.67 -0.20 -29.96
C VAL A 465 -21.40 -1.59 -29.42
N TYR A 466 -22.46 -2.40 -29.34
CA TYR A 466 -22.37 -3.80 -28.95
C TYR A 466 -22.71 -4.73 -30.12
N ILE A 467 -21.84 -5.69 -30.39
CA ILE A 467 -22.06 -6.78 -31.35
C ILE A 467 -22.45 -8.04 -30.57
N GLY A 468 -23.70 -8.50 -30.72
CA GLY A 468 -24.25 -9.66 -30.00
C GLY A 468 -25.27 -9.35 -28.90
N GLY A 469 -25.88 -8.15 -28.91
CA GLY A 469 -26.89 -7.72 -27.92
C GLY A 469 -26.30 -7.11 -26.66
N THR A 470 -27.07 -7.02 -25.58
CA THR A 470 -26.69 -6.36 -24.31
C THR A 470 -25.50 -7.01 -23.59
N ARG A 471 -25.08 -8.20 -24.04
CA ARG A 471 -23.91 -8.95 -23.55
C ARG A 471 -22.86 -9.18 -24.64
N GLY A 472 -22.95 -8.41 -25.73
CA GLY A 472 -22.03 -8.50 -26.86
C GLY A 472 -20.66 -7.88 -26.56
N ARG A 473 -19.71 -8.05 -27.48
CA ARG A 473 -18.44 -7.30 -27.41
C ARG A 473 -18.71 -5.83 -27.67
N ALA A 474 -18.15 -4.96 -26.83
CA ALA A 474 -18.24 -3.52 -26.99
C ALA A 474 -17.12 -2.98 -27.88
N TYR A 475 -17.41 -1.95 -28.67
CA TYR A 475 -16.45 -1.27 -29.53
C TYR A 475 -16.67 0.24 -29.45
N THR A 476 -15.59 1.02 -29.34
CA THR A 476 -15.62 2.49 -29.37
C THR A 476 -15.18 3.00 -30.74
N ALA A 477 -15.94 3.91 -31.34
CA ALA A 477 -15.58 4.53 -32.61
C ALA A 477 -14.32 5.40 -32.47
N LEU A 478 -13.29 5.11 -33.26
CA LEU A 478 -12.01 5.84 -33.33
C LEU A 478 -12.09 7.09 -34.21
N VAL A 479 -12.89 7.02 -35.28
CA VAL A 479 -13.12 8.10 -36.24
C VAL A 479 -14.62 8.20 -36.52
N ALA A 480 -15.11 9.42 -36.73
CA ALA A 480 -16.49 9.63 -37.12
C ALA A 480 -16.73 9.01 -38.50
N HIS A 481 -17.79 8.21 -38.65
CA HIS A 481 -18.11 7.53 -39.90
C HIS A 481 -19.58 7.17 -39.97
N THR A 482 -20.09 6.98 -41.18
CA THR A 482 -21.36 6.27 -41.39
C THR A 482 -21.03 4.80 -41.59
N SER A 483 -21.57 3.95 -40.72
CA SER A 483 -21.26 2.51 -40.74
C SER A 483 -21.85 1.80 -41.96
N ASP A 484 -21.14 0.78 -42.41
CA ASP A 484 -21.54 -0.17 -43.43
C ASP A 484 -20.98 -1.56 -43.08
N ALA A 485 -21.16 -2.55 -43.96
CA ALA A 485 -20.66 -3.91 -43.73
C ALA A 485 -19.13 -3.98 -43.62
N THR A 486 -18.38 -3.10 -44.29
CA THR A 486 -16.90 -3.09 -44.26
C THR A 486 -16.36 -2.49 -42.96
N THR A 487 -17.15 -1.66 -42.30
CA THR A 487 -16.80 -0.99 -41.04
C THR A 487 -17.46 -1.66 -39.83
N GLN A 488 -18.13 -2.81 -39.98
CA GLN A 488 -18.73 -3.53 -38.85
C GLN A 488 -17.65 -3.94 -37.82
N PRO A 489 -17.74 -3.51 -36.55
CA PRO A 489 -16.77 -3.86 -35.52
C PRO A 489 -16.59 -5.38 -35.38
N GLY A 490 -15.34 -5.84 -35.40
CA GLY A 490 -14.97 -7.25 -35.26
C GLY A 490 -15.15 -8.14 -36.50
N VAL A 491 -15.82 -7.67 -37.56
CA VAL A 491 -16.15 -8.48 -38.75
C VAL A 491 -15.76 -7.81 -40.06
N GLY A 492 -16.04 -6.51 -40.22
CA GLY A 492 -15.86 -5.79 -41.46
C GLY A 492 -14.39 -5.61 -41.85
N SER A 493 -14.05 -5.70 -43.13
CA SER A 493 -12.65 -5.67 -43.59
C SER A 493 -11.83 -4.44 -43.17
N ALA A 494 -12.48 -3.32 -42.84
CA ALA A 494 -11.86 -2.07 -42.40
C ALA A 494 -12.13 -1.75 -40.92
N TRP A 495 -12.73 -2.66 -40.16
CA TRP A 495 -13.28 -2.36 -38.83
C TRP A 495 -12.25 -1.76 -37.85
N THR A 496 -10.99 -2.19 -37.88
CA THR A 496 -9.92 -1.70 -37.00
C THR A 496 -9.53 -0.25 -37.24
N THR A 497 -9.85 0.30 -38.41
CA THR A 497 -9.66 1.73 -38.71
C THR A 497 -10.68 2.59 -37.97
N TYR A 498 -11.90 2.06 -37.82
CA TYR A 498 -13.06 2.81 -37.32
C TYR A 498 -13.39 2.52 -35.87
N TRP A 499 -12.94 1.38 -35.34
CA TRP A 499 -13.33 0.90 -34.01
C TRP A 499 -12.13 0.39 -33.24
N SER A 500 -12.08 0.76 -31.96
CA SER A 500 -11.23 0.12 -30.97
C SER A 500 -12.09 -0.86 -30.18
N PRO A 501 -11.70 -2.14 -30.07
CA PRO A 501 -12.38 -3.05 -29.16
C PRO A 501 -12.29 -2.48 -27.74
N ASN A 502 -13.45 -2.27 -27.11
CA ASN A 502 -13.46 -2.05 -25.67
C ASN A 502 -13.20 -3.42 -25.06
N TYR A 503 -11.98 -3.63 -24.57
CA TYR A 503 -11.67 -4.75 -23.70
C TYR A 503 -12.35 -4.50 -22.35
N GLU A 504 -13.67 -4.65 -22.34
CA GLU A 504 -14.48 -4.63 -21.13
C GLU A 504 -14.30 -6.00 -20.47
N ILE A 505 -13.86 -5.98 -19.22
CA ILE A 505 -13.92 -7.16 -18.36
C ILE A 505 -15.41 -7.46 -18.17
N ASP A 506 -15.93 -8.51 -18.83
CA ASP A 506 -17.30 -8.96 -18.62
C ASP A 506 -17.43 -9.64 -17.25
N MET A 507 -17.53 -8.81 -16.21
CA MET A 507 -17.67 -9.26 -14.83
C MET A 507 -19.07 -9.80 -14.50
N THR A 508 -20.00 -9.80 -15.45
CA THR A 508 -21.34 -10.40 -15.25
C THR A 508 -21.29 -11.92 -15.04
N THR A 509 -20.14 -12.54 -15.34
CA THR A 509 -19.89 -14.00 -15.26
C THR A 509 -18.89 -14.41 -14.18
N GLY A 510 -18.24 -13.47 -13.48
CA GLY A 510 -17.19 -13.78 -12.49
C GLY A 510 -15.91 -14.39 -13.09
N ILE A 511 -15.70 -14.28 -14.41
CA ILE A 511 -14.48 -14.76 -15.07
C ILE A 511 -13.54 -13.58 -15.34
N LEU A 512 -12.34 -13.66 -14.78
CA LEU A 512 -11.20 -12.79 -15.10
C LEU A 512 -10.45 -13.41 -16.29
N ARG A 513 -10.49 -12.76 -17.46
CA ARG A 513 -9.59 -13.08 -18.59
C ARG A 513 -8.48 -12.03 -18.65
N ILE A 514 -7.22 -12.47 -18.55
CA ILE A 514 -6.03 -11.65 -18.74
C ILE A 514 -5.27 -12.22 -19.93
N ASN A 515 -5.06 -11.41 -20.96
CA ASN A 515 -4.16 -11.72 -22.08
C ASN A 515 -2.77 -11.14 -21.77
N GLY A 516 -1.77 -12.01 -21.68
CA GLY A 516 -0.37 -11.65 -21.43
C GLY A 516 0.02 -11.68 -19.95
N GLY A 517 1.09 -12.43 -19.65
CA GLY A 517 1.61 -12.64 -18.29
C GLY A 517 1.02 -13.85 -17.55
N LYS A 518 1.83 -14.53 -16.72
CA LYS A 518 1.40 -15.63 -15.85
C LYS A 518 0.57 -15.06 -14.69
N CYS A 519 -0.75 -14.99 -14.83
CA CYS A 519 -1.62 -14.59 -13.73
C CYS A 519 -2.33 -15.80 -13.12
N SER A 520 -2.19 -16.00 -11.81
CA SER A 520 -2.95 -17.00 -11.04
C SER A 520 -4.03 -16.29 -10.22
N ALA A 521 -5.27 -16.30 -10.69
CA ALA A 521 -6.39 -15.86 -9.87
C ALA A 521 -6.89 -17.02 -8.99
N GLN A 522 -6.79 -16.88 -7.67
CA GLN A 522 -7.51 -17.75 -6.74
C GLN A 522 -8.86 -17.10 -6.41
N ILE A 523 -9.91 -17.47 -7.12
CA ILE A 523 -11.27 -17.08 -6.77
C ILE A 523 -11.72 -17.99 -5.62
N ALA A 524 -11.57 -17.52 -4.38
CA ALA A 524 -12.06 -18.23 -3.21
C ALA A 524 -13.59 -18.10 -3.11
N MET A 525 -14.31 -19.09 -3.62
CA MET A 525 -15.74 -19.25 -3.33
C MET A 525 -15.90 -19.71 -1.86
N ARG A 526 -16.27 -18.80 -0.95
CA ARG A 526 -16.57 -19.17 0.44
C ARG A 526 -17.98 -19.77 0.55
N TYR A 527 -18.05 -20.97 1.12
CA TYR A 527 -19.29 -21.61 1.54
C TYR A 527 -19.78 -20.96 2.84
N LYS A 528 -21.07 -20.61 2.91
CA LYS A 528 -21.70 -20.23 4.18
C LYS A 528 -22.03 -21.52 4.96
N THR A 529 -21.21 -21.85 5.94
CA THR A 529 -21.46 -22.97 6.86
C THR A 529 -22.48 -22.54 7.92
N SER A 530 -23.77 -22.72 7.67
CA SER A 530 -24.75 -22.85 8.78
C SER A 530 -26.09 -23.49 8.42
N ASP A 531 -26.52 -23.50 7.15
CA ASP A 531 -27.86 -24.05 6.84
C ASP A 531 -27.75 -25.37 6.09
N VAL A 532 -28.21 -26.44 6.74
CA VAL A 532 -28.47 -27.74 6.14
C VAL A 532 -29.57 -27.56 5.09
N ILE A 533 -29.19 -27.24 3.86
CA ILE A 533 -30.09 -27.31 2.71
C ILE A 533 -29.81 -28.63 2.00
N THR A 534 -30.61 -29.63 2.33
CA THR A 534 -30.75 -30.84 1.52
C THR A 534 -31.25 -30.43 0.13
N GLY A 535 -30.37 -30.46 -0.88
CA GLY A 535 -30.81 -30.73 -2.26
C GLY A 535 -30.48 -29.73 -3.36
N GLN A 536 -29.69 -28.67 -3.18
CA GLN A 536 -29.24 -27.84 -4.32
C GLN A 536 -27.75 -27.47 -4.22
N GLY A 537 -27.04 -27.71 -5.33
CA GLY A 537 -25.61 -27.41 -5.48
C GLY A 537 -25.28 -25.91 -5.43
N PRO A 538 -23.99 -25.54 -5.53
CA PRO A 538 -23.54 -24.16 -5.37
C PRO A 538 -24.23 -23.23 -6.37
N LYS A 539 -24.79 -22.12 -5.88
CA LYS A 539 -25.37 -21.07 -6.72
C LYS A 539 -24.56 -19.79 -6.59
N LEU A 540 -24.20 -19.19 -7.72
CA LEU A 540 -23.63 -17.85 -7.78
C LEU A 540 -24.76 -16.84 -7.63
N PHE A 541 -24.64 -15.95 -6.64
CA PHE A 541 -25.63 -14.93 -6.33
C PHE A 541 -25.11 -13.57 -6.80
N VAL A 542 -25.76 -12.98 -7.81
CA VAL A 542 -25.42 -11.65 -8.35
C VAL A 542 -26.72 -10.85 -8.46
N ASN A 543 -26.75 -9.64 -7.86
CA ASN A 543 -27.90 -8.73 -7.91
C ASN A 543 -29.27 -9.37 -7.64
N GLY A 544 -29.40 -10.10 -6.52
CA GLY A 544 -30.68 -10.68 -6.09
C GLY A 544 -31.20 -11.84 -6.94
N THR A 545 -30.43 -12.29 -7.93
CA THR A 545 -30.83 -13.36 -8.85
C THR A 545 -29.82 -14.52 -8.79
N TYR A 546 -30.34 -15.74 -8.69
CA TYR A 546 -29.52 -16.95 -8.78
C TYR A 546 -29.19 -17.23 -10.25
N ILE A 547 -27.90 -17.36 -10.58
CA ILE A 547 -27.48 -17.79 -11.92
C ILE A 547 -27.41 -19.32 -11.91
N ASP A 548 -28.42 -19.97 -12.50
CA ASP A 548 -28.43 -21.42 -12.77
C ASP A 548 -27.72 -21.69 -14.11
N ARG A 549 -26.38 -21.79 -14.10
CA ARG A 549 -25.62 -22.35 -15.23
C ARG A 549 -24.49 -23.26 -14.76
N GLN A 550 -24.21 -24.28 -15.57
CA GLN A 550 -23.19 -25.26 -15.26
C GLN A 550 -21.77 -24.71 -15.52
N PRO A 551 -20.75 -25.13 -14.73
CA PRO A 551 -19.39 -24.61 -14.83
C PRO A 551 -18.70 -24.77 -16.19
N ALA A 552 -19.17 -25.69 -17.04
CA ALA A 552 -18.60 -25.94 -18.37
C ALA A 552 -18.81 -24.78 -19.36
N ASP A 553 -19.78 -23.89 -19.11
CA ASP A 553 -20.04 -22.73 -19.97
C ASP A 553 -19.17 -21.51 -19.61
N LEU A 554 -18.24 -21.65 -18.65
CA LEU A 554 -17.47 -20.54 -18.07
C LEU A 554 -16.00 -20.49 -18.55
N VAL A 555 -15.55 -21.38 -19.43
CA VAL A 555 -14.16 -21.36 -19.92
C VAL A 555 -14.15 -21.66 -21.42
N ASP A 556 -13.67 -20.70 -22.20
CA ASP A 556 -13.41 -20.85 -23.63
C ASP A 556 -11.91 -20.63 -23.83
N PHE A 557 -11.22 -21.62 -24.36
CA PHE A 557 -9.78 -21.54 -24.65
C PHE A 557 -9.63 -21.05 -26.09
N VAL A 558 -9.38 -19.76 -26.26
CA VAL A 558 -9.02 -19.23 -27.58
C VAL A 558 -7.54 -19.52 -27.81
N ASN A 559 -7.26 -20.36 -28.81
CA ASN A 559 -5.91 -20.65 -29.26
C ASN A 559 -5.39 -19.45 -30.06
N THR A 560 -4.60 -18.58 -29.44
CA THR A 560 -3.85 -17.53 -30.14
C THR A 560 -2.43 -18.03 -30.37
N ASP A 561 -2.20 -18.72 -31.48
CA ASP A 561 -1.17 -18.40 -32.48
C ASP A 561 -0.85 -19.61 -33.37
N ASN A 562 -0.80 -19.32 -34.68
CA ASN A 562 -0.50 -20.27 -35.75
C ASN A 562 1.01 -20.27 -36.10
N THR A 563 1.88 -20.14 -35.10
CA THR A 563 3.35 -20.08 -35.30
C THR A 563 4.06 -21.04 -34.35
N THR A 564 4.37 -22.23 -34.88
CA THR A 564 5.54 -23.12 -34.64
C THR A 564 6.30 -23.14 -33.29
N ASN A 565 5.71 -22.73 -32.17
CA ASN A 565 6.36 -22.86 -30.87
C ASN A 565 6.08 -24.24 -30.28
N THR A 566 6.95 -25.20 -30.59
CA THR A 566 6.91 -26.60 -30.12
C THR A 566 7.28 -26.78 -28.64
N ALA A 567 7.21 -25.74 -27.81
CA ALA A 567 7.49 -25.85 -26.38
C ALA A 567 6.47 -25.08 -25.53
N SER A 568 5.81 -25.84 -24.65
CA SER A 568 4.96 -25.42 -23.53
C SER A 568 3.50 -25.03 -23.83
N ILE A 569 2.64 -26.05 -23.79
CA ILE A 569 1.22 -25.92 -23.44
C ILE A 569 1.12 -25.24 -22.06
N PRO A 570 0.24 -24.25 -21.83
CA PRO A 570 0.04 -23.67 -20.51
C PRO A 570 -0.40 -24.74 -19.49
N LYS A 571 0.43 -24.98 -18.46
CA LYS A 571 0.07 -25.84 -17.33
C LYS A 571 -0.79 -25.05 -16.35
N ALA A 572 -2.10 -25.28 -16.35
CA ALA A 572 -2.94 -24.94 -15.21
C ALA A 572 -2.69 -25.98 -14.09
N SER A 573 -2.10 -25.56 -12.98
CA SER A 573 -1.86 -26.40 -11.80
C SER A 573 -2.83 -26.00 -10.70
N PHE A 574 -3.83 -26.83 -10.43
CA PHE A 574 -4.67 -26.69 -9.25
C PHE A 574 -3.95 -27.36 -8.06
N VAL A 575 -3.34 -26.57 -7.18
CA VAL A 575 -2.71 -27.07 -5.94
C VAL A 575 -3.65 -26.82 -4.77
N ASN A 576 -3.81 -27.82 -3.89
CA ASN A 576 -4.59 -27.76 -2.63
C ASN A 576 -6.12 -27.61 -2.74
N MET A 577 -6.77 -28.46 -3.54
CA MET A 577 -8.21 -28.70 -3.37
C MET A 577 -8.43 -29.97 -2.54
N THR A 578 -8.54 -29.82 -1.21
CA THR A 578 -9.04 -30.89 -0.34
C THR A 578 -10.56 -30.89 -0.37
N SER A 579 -11.16 -31.85 -1.08
CA SER A 579 -12.51 -32.32 -0.78
C SER A 579 -12.41 -33.44 0.27
N GLY A 580 -13.41 -33.52 1.14
CA GLY A 580 -13.45 -34.47 2.25
C GLY A 580 -13.28 -35.92 1.80
N THR A 581 -12.42 -36.62 2.55
CA THR A 581 -12.37 -38.08 2.74
C THR A 581 -12.49 -38.94 1.47
N GLY A 582 -11.39 -39.07 0.73
CA GLY A 582 -11.20 -40.14 -0.24
C GLY A 582 -9.91 -39.98 -1.06
N LEU A 583 -8.83 -40.62 -0.64
CA LEU A 583 -7.48 -40.56 -1.24
C LEU A 583 -7.36 -41.16 -2.66
N ASN A 584 -8.46 -41.40 -3.38
CA ASN A 584 -8.50 -42.01 -4.73
C ASN A 584 -9.57 -41.40 -5.66
N ALA A 585 -10.10 -40.21 -5.37
CA ALA A 585 -11.09 -39.59 -6.25
C ALA A 585 -10.43 -38.89 -7.46
N PRO A 586 -10.76 -39.26 -8.71
CA PRO A 586 -10.17 -38.68 -9.92
C PRO A 586 -10.57 -37.22 -10.15
N TYR A 587 -9.69 -36.43 -10.77
CA TYR A 587 -9.99 -35.09 -11.29
C TYR A 587 -10.60 -35.20 -12.68
N ASP A 588 -11.87 -34.81 -12.80
CA ASP A 588 -12.59 -34.71 -14.07
C ASP A 588 -12.62 -33.25 -14.52
N VAL A 589 -12.13 -32.96 -15.73
CA VAL A 589 -12.11 -31.59 -16.30
C VAL A 589 -13.41 -31.27 -17.04
N SER A 590 -14.37 -32.19 -17.13
CA SER A 590 -15.65 -31.95 -17.79
C SER A 590 -16.80 -32.81 -17.25
N LEU A 591 -17.50 -32.24 -16.27
CA LEU A 591 -18.92 -32.45 -15.87
C LEU A 591 -19.25 -33.46 -14.76
N ASN A 592 -19.69 -32.87 -13.64
CA ASN A 592 -20.75 -33.41 -12.78
C ASN A 592 -22.09 -33.43 -13.53
N HIS A 593 -22.70 -34.59 -13.81
CA HIS A 593 -24.17 -34.68 -13.81
C HIS A 593 -24.72 -36.10 -13.59
N ARG A 594 -25.64 -36.22 -12.62
CA ARG A 594 -26.66 -37.27 -12.53
C ARG A 594 -27.98 -36.70 -13.08
N ALA A 595 -28.44 -37.24 -14.21
CA ALA A 595 -29.85 -37.49 -14.57
C ALA A 595 -29.92 -37.63 -16.09
N GLY A 596 -30.60 -38.68 -16.54
CA GLY A 596 -30.65 -39.11 -17.94
C GLY A 596 -31.37 -38.11 -18.83
N TYR A 597 -30.62 -37.52 -19.76
CA TYR A 597 -31.11 -37.02 -21.04
C TYR A 597 -30.04 -37.31 -22.09
N ASN A 598 -30.43 -38.03 -23.14
CA ASN A 598 -29.61 -38.26 -24.32
C ASN A 598 -29.46 -36.93 -25.08
N LEU A 599 -28.33 -36.25 -24.88
CA LEU A 599 -27.90 -35.13 -25.70
C LEU A 599 -26.73 -35.59 -26.57
N THR A 600 -26.99 -35.71 -27.87
CA THR A 600 -25.96 -35.84 -28.91
C THR A 600 -25.17 -34.54 -29.02
N THR A 601 -24.18 -34.33 -28.15
CA THR A 601 -23.15 -33.31 -28.41
C THR A 601 -22.11 -33.92 -29.35
N VAL A 602 -21.94 -33.30 -30.52
CA VAL A 602 -21.11 -33.77 -31.64
C VAL A 602 -19.60 -33.57 -31.41
N ASN A 603 -19.21 -33.03 -30.24
CA ASN A 603 -17.82 -32.70 -29.94
C ASN A 603 -17.20 -33.77 -29.04
N PRO A 604 -16.13 -34.45 -29.49
CA PRO A 604 -15.39 -35.40 -28.67
C PRO A 604 -14.85 -34.76 -27.39
N LYS A 605 -14.94 -35.48 -26.28
CA LYS A 605 -14.39 -35.13 -24.96
C LYS A 605 -13.08 -35.88 -24.74
N THR A 606 -12.12 -35.25 -24.05
CA THR A 606 -10.84 -35.88 -23.69
C THR A 606 -10.75 -36.09 -22.18
N PHE A 607 -10.56 -37.34 -21.75
CA PHE A 607 -10.27 -37.70 -20.37
C PHE A 607 -8.77 -37.95 -20.21
N ILE A 608 -8.14 -37.40 -19.17
CA ILE A 608 -6.70 -37.60 -18.87
C ILE A 608 -6.55 -38.26 -17.50
N TYR A 609 -5.79 -39.34 -17.43
CA TYR A 609 -5.53 -40.08 -16.20
C TYR A 609 -4.04 -40.13 -15.86
N ARG A 610 -3.73 -39.83 -14.59
CA ARG A 610 -2.42 -40.07 -13.96
C ARG A 610 -2.63 -40.96 -12.74
N PHE A 611 -1.88 -42.06 -12.67
CA PHE A 611 -2.02 -43.07 -11.61
C PHE A 611 -1.67 -42.53 -10.23
N ASN A 612 -0.69 -41.61 -10.13
CA ASN A 612 -0.33 -40.94 -8.90
C ASN A 612 0.07 -39.48 -9.19
N ALA A 613 -0.63 -38.52 -8.57
CA ALA A 613 -0.37 -37.09 -8.75
C ALA A 613 0.88 -36.59 -8.00
N TYR A 614 1.38 -37.36 -7.02
CA TYR A 614 2.44 -36.94 -6.10
C TYR A 614 3.72 -37.76 -6.21
N ALA A 615 3.69 -38.95 -6.82
CA ALA A 615 4.89 -39.70 -7.11
C ALA A 615 5.49 -39.24 -8.44
N THR A 616 6.82 -39.33 -8.56
CA THR A 616 7.57 -39.15 -9.81
C THR A 616 7.23 -40.19 -10.89
N ALA A 617 6.10 -40.90 -10.80
CA ALA A 617 5.61 -41.84 -11.79
C ALA A 617 4.10 -41.65 -12.00
N GLY A 618 3.69 -41.31 -13.23
CA GLY A 618 2.31 -41.04 -13.63
C GLY A 618 1.61 -42.22 -14.31
N LEU A 619 2.34 -43.28 -14.68
CA LEU A 619 1.82 -44.54 -15.22
C LEU A 619 2.04 -45.70 -14.22
N PRO A 620 1.14 -46.70 -14.16
CA PRO A 620 1.25 -47.82 -13.22
C PRO A 620 2.47 -48.71 -13.51
N GLY A 621 3.12 -49.23 -12.46
CA GLY A 621 4.22 -50.18 -12.58
C GLY A 621 3.77 -51.65 -12.62
N ALA A 622 4.75 -52.55 -12.73
CA ALA A 622 4.53 -53.99 -12.84
C ALA A 622 3.70 -54.51 -11.67
N GLY A 623 2.63 -55.24 -11.96
CA GLY A 623 1.71 -55.77 -10.96
C GLY A 623 0.76 -54.74 -10.34
N SER A 624 0.83 -53.46 -10.74
CA SER A 624 -0.12 -52.42 -10.34
C SER A 624 -1.14 -52.17 -11.45
N THR A 625 -2.39 -51.90 -11.07
CA THR A 625 -3.47 -51.54 -12.01
C THR A 625 -4.01 -50.16 -11.66
N GLY A 626 -3.92 -49.23 -12.60
CA GLY A 626 -4.68 -47.98 -12.55
C GLY A 626 -6.08 -48.21 -13.09
N SER A 627 -7.11 -47.67 -12.45
CA SER A 627 -8.46 -47.75 -12.99
C SER A 627 -9.23 -46.45 -12.84
N PHE A 628 -10.12 -46.20 -13.78
CA PHE A 628 -11.07 -45.10 -13.77
C PHE A 628 -12.37 -45.54 -14.46
N GLN A 629 -13.44 -44.77 -14.28
CA GLN A 629 -14.73 -45.08 -14.89
C GLN A 629 -15.14 -44.00 -15.89
N LEU A 630 -15.58 -44.41 -17.08
CA LEU A 630 -16.23 -43.52 -18.04
C LEU A 630 -17.76 -43.46 -17.81
N PRO A 631 -18.43 -42.40 -18.28
CA PRO A 631 -19.89 -42.32 -18.23
C PRO A 631 -20.55 -43.47 -19.00
N ARG A 632 -21.68 -43.97 -18.49
CA ARG A 632 -22.53 -44.89 -19.27
C ARG A 632 -23.08 -44.14 -20.48
N GLY A 633 -23.02 -44.76 -21.65
CA GLY A 633 -23.36 -44.17 -22.95
C GLY A 633 -22.18 -43.53 -23.68
N ALA A 634 -21.02 -43.37 -23.04
CA ALA A 634 -19.83 -42.84 -23.69
C ALA A 634 -19.41 -43.74 -24.86
N THR A 635 -19.00 -43.14 -25.98
CA THR A 635 -18.43 -43.88 -27.11
C THR A 635 -16.96 -43.58 -27.24
N ILE A 636 -16.09 -44.52 -26.88
CA ILE A 636 -14.63 -44.37 -27.01
C ILE A 636 -14.26 -44.35 -28.50
N LEU A 637 -13.54 -43.31 -28.89
CA LEU A 637 -13.03 -43.07 -30.24
C LEU A 637 -11.52 -43.31 -30.32
N GLU A 638 -10.79 -42.96 -29.27
CA GLU A 638 -9.33 -43.07 -29.23
C GLU A 638 -8.84 -43.35 -27.81
N ALA A 639 -7.76 -44.12 -27.68
CA ALA A 639 -7.00 -44.24 -26.45
C ALA A 639 -5.51 -44.05 -26.74
N GLY A 640 -4.83 -43.29 -25.90
CA GLY A 640 -3.40 -43.03 -26.05
C GLY A 640 -2.65 -43.00 -24.73
N ILE A 641 -1.35 -43.23 -24.83
CA ILE A 641 -0.38 -43.21 -23.72
C ILE A 641 0.73 -42.25 -24.10
N VAL A 642 1.05 -41.34 -23.19
CA VAL A 642 2.15 -40.39 -23.34
C VAL A 642 3.14 -40.61 -22.21
N SER A 643 4.40 -40.85 -22.55
CA SER A 643 5.52 -40.92 -21.62
C SER A 643 6.23 -39.59 -21.54
N GLU A 644 6.37 -39.08 -20.32
CA GLU A 644 7.22 -37.91 -20.04
C GLU A 644 8.66 -38.33 -19.70
N ALA A 645 8.91 -39.63 -19.48
CA ALA A 645 10.20 -40.18 -19.10
C ALA A 645 11.00 -40.80 -20.27
N GLY A 646 10.64 -40.47 -21.51
CA GLY A 646 11.22 -41.06 -22.73
C GLY A 646 10.65 -42.44 -23.06
N LEU A 647 11.38 -43.23 -23.85
CA LEU A 647 10.92 -44.51 -24.42
C LEU A 647 10.42 -45.50 -23.35
N LEU A 648 9.15 -45.92 -23.46
CA LEU A 648 8.56 -46.96 -22.62
C LEU A 648 8.93 -48.34 -23.17
N THR A 649 9.89 -49.00 -22.54
CA THR A 649 10.27 -50.38 -22.90
C THR A 649 9.26 -51.43 -22.42
N ALA A 650 8.43 -51.07 -21.44
CA ALA A 650 7.37 -51.91 -20.91
C ALA A 650 6.13 -51.89 -21.81
N THR A 651 5.37 -52.98 -21.80
CA THR A 651 4.05 -53.05 -22.42
C THR A 651 3.03 -52.43 -21.48
N TYR A 652 2.33 -51.41 -21.95
CA TYR A 652 1.17 -50.82 -21.27
C TYR A 652 -0.10 -51.20 -22.02
N THR A 653 -1.10 -51.64 -21.27
CA THR A 653 -2.39 -52.08 -21.80
C THR A 653 -3.52 -51.26 -21.18
N ILE A 654 -4.30 -50.60 -22.03
CA ILE A 654 -5.57 -49.95 -21.71
C ILE A 654 -6.70 -50.89 -22.15
N SER A 655 -7.52 -51.33 -21.21
CA SER A 655 -8.63 -52.26 -21.48
C SER A 655 -9.82 -52.03 -20.56
N ASN A 656 -10.94 -52.66 -20.86
CA ASN A 656 -11.98 -52.94 -19.87
C ASN A 656 -12.18 -54.46 -19.78
N SER A 657 -13.27 -54.92 -19.16
CA SER A 657 -13.56 -56.35 -19.01
C SER A 657 -13.79 -57.10 -20.33
N GLU A 658 -13.99 -56.41 -21.45
CA GLU A 658 -14.41 -57.01 -22.72
C GLU A 658 -13.47 -56.73 -23.89
N LYS A 659 -12.75 -55.61 -23.85
CA LYS A 659 -11.96 -55.12 -24.98
C LYS A 659 -10.65 -54.50 -24.51
N THR A 660 -9.59 -54.82 -25.23
CA THR A 660 -8.32 -54.11 -25.18
C THR A 660 -8.36 -52.97 -26.19
N PHE A 661 -8.20 -51.74 -25.71
CA PHE A 661 -8.24 -50.51 -26.51
C PHE A 661 -6.89 -50.17 -27.10
N LEU A 662 -5.84 -50.33 -26.31
CA LEU A 662 -4.46 -50.10 -26.71
C LEU A 662 -3.56 -51.07 -25.92
N SER A 663 -2.63 -51.73 -26.60
CA SER A 663 -1.57 -52.50 -25.95
C SER A 663 -0.30 -52.32 -26.75
N ALA A 664 0.67 -51.61 -26.20
CA ALA A 664 1.88 -51.24 -26.93
C ALA A 664 3.10 -51.25 -26.00
N SER A 665 4.29 -51.33 -26.61
CA SER A 665 5.61 -51.12 -25.98
C SER A 665 6.56 -50.49 -27.01
N GLY A 666 7.65 -49.87 -26.56
CA GLY A 666 8.68 -49.30 -27.44
C GLY A 666 8.29 -47.95 -28.05
N PHE A 667 7.57 -47.10 -27.30
CA PHE A 667 7.12 -45.78 -27.76
C PHE A 667 7.33 -44.70 -26.69
N GLU A 668 7.45 -43.44 -27.11
CA GLU A 668 7.40 -42.28 -26.21
C GLU A 668 5.97 -41.74 -26.11
N SER A 669 5.24 -41.75 -27.22
CA SER A 669 3.80 -41.47 -27.28
C SER A 669 3.18 -42.40 -28.32
N ILE A 670 2.03 -42.99 -28.00
CA ILE A 670 1.27 -43.79 -28.96
C ILE A 670 -0.23 -43.62 -28.73
N ALA A 671 -0.97 -43.60 -29.82
CA ALA A 671 -2.42 -43.60 -29.84
C ALA A 671 -2.90 -44.74 -30.74
N ALA A 672 -4.02 -45.35 -30.38
CA ALA A 672 -4.77 -46.21 -31.29
C ALA A 672 -6.12 -45.58 -31.55
N GLU A 673 -6.43 -45.36 -32.83
CA GLU A 673 -7.80 -45.10 -33.26
C GLU A 673 -8.62 -46.37 -33.01
N ILE A 674 -9.72 -46.22 -32.27
CA ILE A 674 -10.54 -47.34 -31.86
C ILE A 674 -11.83 -47.28 -32.68
N LYS A 675 -12.19 -48.39 -33.35
CA LYS A 675 -13.55 -48.54 -33.89
C LYS A 675 -14.55 -48.20 -32.78
N PRO A 676 -15.47 -47.23 -32.99
CA PRO A 676 -16.30 -46.65 -31.94
C PRO A 676 -16.84 -47.72 -30.98
N TYR A 677 -16.51 -47.59 -29.69
CA TYR A 677 -16.86 -48.59 -28.67
C TYR A 677 -17.72 -47.97 -27.58
N VAL A 678 -18.98 -48.40 -27.52
CA VAL A 678 -20.01 -47.84 -26.63
C VAL A 678 -19.97 -48.50 -25.25
N ILE A 679 -19.97 -47.67 -24.21
CA ILE A 679 -20.05 -48.07 -22.80
C ILE A 679 -21.53 -48.21 -22.39
N ASP A 680 -22.19 -49.29 -22.80
CA ASP A 680 -23.63 -49.52 -22.59
C ASP A 680 -23.98 -50.25 -21.26
N THR A 681 -23.00 -50.90 -20.62
CA THR A 681 -23.13 -51.59 -19.32
C THR A 681 -22.13 -51.08 -18.29
N ASP A 682 -22.42 -51.29 -17.00
CA ASP A 682 -21.51 -50.88 -15.91
C ASP A 682 -20.18 -51.66 -15.91
N ALA A 683 -20.19 -52.92 -16.39
CA ALA A 683 -18.96 -53.70 -16.54
C ALA A 683 -17.99 -53.04 -17.54
N LYS A 684 -18.52 -52.46 -18.63
CA LYS A 684 -17.71 -51.78 -19.64
C LYS A 684 -17.11 -50.46 -19.17
N ARG A 685 -17.67 -49.83 -18.12
CA ARG A 685 -17.27 -48.48 -17.66
C ARG A 685 -15.89 -48.45 -17.03
N SER A 686 -15.47 -49.55 -16.41
CA SER A 686 -14.20 -49.63 -15.69
C SER A 686 -13.05 -49.81 -16.68
N ILE A 687 -12.35 -48.71 -16.97
CA ILE A 687 -11.14 -48.72 -17.78
C ILE A 687 -9.96 -48.99 -16.87
N SER A 688 -9.18 -50.00 -17.21
CA SER A 688 -7.98 -50.44 -16.49
C SER A 688 -6.74 -50.17 -17.33
N ILE A 689 -5.68 -49.75 -16.65
CA ILE A 689 -4.34 -49.54 -17.19
C ILE A 689 -3.41 -50.47 -16.44
N THR A 690 -2.77 -51.38 -17.15
CA THR A 690 -1.78 -52.31 -16.60
C THR A 690 -0.45 -52.13 -17.29
N SER A 691 0.64 -52.47 -16.59
CA SER A 691 1.99 -52.50 -17.15
C SER A 691 2.72 -53.75 -16.70
N ASN A 692 3.65 -54.24 -17.53
CA ASN A 692 4.58 -55.30 -17.16
C ASN A 692 5.98 -54.77 -16.73
N GLY A 693 6.19 -53.45 -16.64
CA GLY A 693 7.47 -52.86 -16.28
C GLY A 693 7.38 -51.78 -15.20
N LEU A 694 8.49 -51.13 -14.87
CA LEU A 694 8.52 -50.14 -13.78
C LEU A 694 7.64 -48.93 -14.08
N ALA A 695 7.08 -48.33 -13.02
CA ALA A 695 6.29 -47.11 -13.11
C ALA A 695 7.13 -45.96 -13.71
N LYS A 696 6.54 -45.14 -14.58
CA LYS A 696 7.21 -44.05 -15.31
C LYS A 696 6.39 -42.76 -15.29
N GLN A 697 7.02 -41.60 -15.50
CA GLN A 697 6.29 -40.34 -15.71
C GLN A 697 5.55 -40.40 -17.04
N GLY A 698 4.27 -40.03 -17.02
CA GLY A 698 3.40 -40.13 -18.17
C GLY A 698 1.93 -40.04 -17.78
N PHE A 699 1.06 -40.12 -18.76
CA PHE A 699 -0.39 -40.13 -18.57
C PHE A 699 -1.08 -40.93 -19.67
N VAL A 700 -2.31 -41.36 -19.39
CA VAL A 700 -3.21 -41.96 -20.36
C VAL A 700 -4.25 -40.92 -20.74
N TYR A 701 -4.67 -40.90 -22.01
CA TYR A 701 -5.84 -40.14 -22.43
C TYR A 701 -6.85 -41.01 -23.20
N ILE A 702 -8.13 -40.69 -23.07
CA ILE A 702 -9.24 -41.30 -23.81
C ILE A 702 -10.04 -40.20 -24.48
N ILE A 703 -10.30 -40.31 -25.77
CA ILE A 703 -11.25 -39.46 -26.50
C ILE A 703 -12.56 -40.21 -26.62
N TYR A 704 -13.67 -39.61 -26.20
CA TYR A 704 -15.00 -40.22 -26.25
C TYR A 704 -16.09 -39.20 -26.58
N ASN A 705 -17.18 -39.66 -27.22
CA ASN A 705 -18.41 -38.88 -27.35
C ASN A 705 -19.36 -39.10 -26.18
#